data_AF-A0A8H3AH76-F1
#
_entry.id   AF-A0A8H3AH76-F1
#
_cell.length_a   1.000
_cell.length_b   1.000
_cell.length_c   1.000
_cell.angle_alpha   90.00
_cell.angle_beta   90.00
_cell.angle_gamma   90.00
#
_symmetry.space_group_name_H-M   'P 1'
#
loop_
_entity.id
_entity.type
_entity.pdbx_description
1 polymer ?
#
loop_
_entity_poly.entity_id
_entity_poly.type
_entity_poly.pdbx_seq_one_letter_code
_entity_poly.pdbx_strand_id
1 'polypeptide(L)'
;MASIKLGKDGGGVRGLSSLIILQEIMHRVENTNTGGKVHPYEYFDIIAGTGTGGISACMLGRLRMPIDKAILEYAKLVKDVFRETKIIGPTMYKGTKLQDALKAMVREATGNEEETVNEDTEHISCKTAIFAMSRHNLNAGLPVLFRSYAVATNPGPRSTIWQALYATMAHPDLFKGIEIVDSSVSQSFVGGELGCSNPIAHVLSEVKRVYPDRQVACIISIGAGHTRTIQVPTPRRWHRTQDAIVMKDMATDSERVAEEMVTRFEGTSSVYFRFNVDQGLQNMEDGSWERLGETMQHTKAYLQKGVTNQKLKDAVRACMERRHVLSTADIAGKISSAVESTKRIIGIKRCPVPTKFYTGYEDENAQVIACITGGKSKLRVCVIYGLGGVGKTQLALSVIERTWTEWDHIIYVDASSAEAIEKALEEFGTAKSIGQGYKDVIDWMEFCGERWLMVFDNADTPSTNVQQYIPTRGQGCSVLVTTRLTDLANLTDGPESVCHLSRMSQTDGAALLVKIASLGNQCMSDYEKKAAEKLVQDFGCLALAIVHAGAYISHSRGMTITEYRSLFLSQRRRMLDEYNELPATAKLDKRGDTVYTTWRICYDQLKPESCELLWLIAYLHHDSISVDIFKRAAQGMHSHIYPLSLTDLESQAQSHVQRYLATLLDSNGLWDTGEPYVSHACAGA
;
A
#
# COMPACT_ATOMS: atom_id res chain seq x y z
N MET A 1 -20.08 -2.15 0.05
CA MET A 1 -20.54 -2.47 1.43
C MET A 1 -20.55 -1.20 2.27
N ALA A 2 -21.67 -0.85 2.90
CA ALA A 2 -21.72 0.17 3.94
C ALA A 2 -21.96 -0.50 5.30
N SER A 3 -20.99 -0.41 6.19
CA SER A 3 -21.20 -0.66 7.60
C SER A 3 -21.54 0.67 8.27
N ILE A 4 -22.84 0.98 8.40
CA ILE A 4 -23.27 2.18 9.11
C ILE A 4 -23.19 1.88 10.59
N LYS A 5 -22.06 2.24 11.19
CA LYS A 5 -21.90 2.26 12.64
C LYS A 5 -22.28 3.64 13.18
N LEU A 6 -22.79 3.64 14.41
CA LEU A 6 -22.96 4.82 15.24
C LEU A 6 -22.90 4.46 16.73
N GLY A 7 -21.84 4.96 17.39
CA GLY A 7 -21.87 5.43 18.76
C GLY A 7 -21.48 4.44 19.84
N LYS A 8 -20.60 4.89 20.72
CA LYS A 8 -20.25 4.19 21.96
C LYS A 8 -21.49 3.89 22.82
N ASP A 9 -22.55 4.68 22.71
CA ASP A 9 -23.65 4.62 23.68
C ASP A 9 -25.02 4.57 22.96
N GLY A 10 -25.70 3.44 23.07
CA GLY A 10 -26.86 3.03 22.29
C GLY A 10 -28.12 3.79 22.50
N GLY A 11 -28.19 4.96 21.90
CA GLY A 11 -29.42 5.73 21.94
C GLY A 11 -29.09 7.18 22.16
N GLY A 12 -28.42 7.77 21.17
CA GLY A 12 -27.91 9.12 21.32
C GLY A 12 -28.22 9.98 20.12
N VAL A 13 -28.40 11.27 20.40
CA VAL A 13 -28.38 12.38 19.44
C VAL A 13 -27.20 12.27 18.47
N ARG A 14 -26.07 11.78 18.97
CA ARG A 14 -24.86 11.45 18.22
C ARG A 14 -25.11 10.54 17.01
N GLY A 15 -26.10 9.65 17.08
CA GLY A 15 -26.58 8.83 15.97
C GLY A 15 -26.90 9.63 14.70
N LEU A 16 -27.35 10.88 14.86
CA LEU A 16 -27.64 11.75 13.72
C LEU A 16 -26.39 12.01 12.85
N SER A 17 -25.19 12.01 13.44
CA SER A 17 -23.94 12.32 12.73
C SER A 17 -23.64 11.37 11.57
N SER A 18 -23.87 10.06 11.69
CA SER A 18 -23.61 9.13 10.58
C SER A 18 -24.65 9.22 9.48
N LEU A 19 -25.91 9.55 9.80
CA LEU A 19 -26.89 9.84 8.76
C LEU A 19 -26.49 11.09 7.97
N ILE A 20 -25.94 12.11 8.63
CA ILE A 20 -25.42 13.31 7.95
C ILE A 20 -24.17 13.01 7.14
N ILE A 21 -23.22 12.23 7.67
CA ILE A 21 -22.02 11.79 6.92
C ILE A 21 -22.45 11.00 5.68
N LEU A 22 -23.39 10.08 5.82
CA LEU A 22 -23.90 9.30 4.71
C LEU A 22 -24.67 10.18 3.71
N GLN A 23 -25.44 11.18 4.17
CA GLN A 23 -26.13 12.14 3.31
C GLN A 23 -25.12 12.88 2.42
N GLU A 24 -24.00 13.33 2.99
CA GLU A 24 -22.92 13.97 2.23
C GLU A 24 -22.29 13.01 1.20
N ILE A 25 -22.08 11.73 1.56
CA ILE A 25 -21.58 10.71 0.63
C ILE A 25 -22.56 10.52 -0.53
N MET A 26 -23.85 10.32 -0.25
CA MET A 26 -24.87 10.14 -1.28
C MET A 26 -25.00 11.39 -2.15
N HIS A 27 -24.96 12.59 -1.57
CA HIS A 27 -25.01 13.85 -2.32
C HIS A 27 -23.85 13.98 -3.31
N ARG A 28 -22.63 13.56 -2.92
CA ARG A 28 -21.48 13.54 -3.84
C ARG A 28 -21.61 12.47 -4.93
N VAL A 29 -22.20 11.32 -4.61
CA VAL A 29 -22.53 10.28 -5.61
C VAL A 29 -23.53 10.81 -6.64
N GLU A 30 -24.59 11.51 -6.20
CA GLU A 30 -25.55 12.18 -7.09
C GLU A 30 -24.85 13.15 -8.05
N ASN A 31 -23.96 14.00 -7.53
CA ASN A 31 -23.24 14.98 -8.35
C ASN A 31 -22.24 14.35 -9.34
N THR A 32 -21.89 13.07 -9.17
CA THR A 32 -20.99 12.34 -10.08
C THR A 32 -21.77 11.65 -11.22
N ASN A 33 -23.07 11.39 -11.04
CA ASN A 33 -23.94 10.77 -12.04
C ASN A 33 -24.77 11.82 -12.79
N THR A 34 -24.91 11.68 -14.10
CA THR A 34 -25.64 12.62 -14.97
C THR A 34 -27.18 12.51 -14.94
N GLY A 35 -27.76 12.11 -13.80
CA GLY A 35 -29.21 12.23 -13.57
C GLY A 35 -29.82 11.18 -12.62
N GLY A 36 -30.45 11.66 -11.53
CA GLY A 36 -31.32 10.88 -10.65
C GLY A 36 -31.02 11.09 -9.15
N LYS A 37 -32.07 11.13 -8.31
CA LYS A 37 -31.93 11.04 -6.85
C LYS A 37 -31.46 9.63 -6.51
N VAL A 38 -30.43 9.48 -5.69
CA VAL A 38 -29.85 8.17 -5.37
C VAL A 38 -30.22 7.72 -3.97
N HIS A 39 -30.32 6.41 -3.78
CA HIS A 39 -30.64 5.84 -2.47
C HIS A 39 -29.55 4.88 -1.98
N PRO A 40 -29.25 4.84 -0.66
CA PRO A 40 -28.21 3.95 -0.14
C PRO A 40 -28.39 2.47 -0.51
N TYR A 41 -29.63 1.96 -0.54
CA TYR A 41 -29.92 0.56 -0.91
C TYR A 41 -29.59 0.22 -2.37
N GLU A 42 -29.36 1.21 -3.24
CA GLU A 42 -28.98 0.99 -4.63
C GLU A 42 -27.45 0.86 -4.80
N TYR A 43 -26.67 1.38 -3.84
CA TYR A 43 -25.21 1.45 -3.92
C TYR A 43 -24.51 0.48 -2.96
N PHE A 44 -25.20 0.01 -1.92
CA PHE A 44 -24.62 -0.90 -0.94
C PHE A 44 -25.29 -2.27 -0.97
N ASP A 45 -24.52 -3.30 -1.27
CA ASP A 45 -24.99 -4.70 -1.26
C ASP A 45 -25.42 -5.17 0.14
N ILE A 46 -24.79 -4.60 1.17
CA ILE A 46 -25.13 -4.84 2.56
C ILE A 46 -25.07 -3.54 3.36
N ILE A 47 -26.06 -3.34 4.21
CA ILE A 47 -26.13 -2.28 5.22
C ILE A 47 -26.33 -2.95 6.59
N ALA A 48 -25.44 -2.64 7.52
CA ALA A 48 -25.43 -3.27 8.84
C ALA A 48 -25.18 -2.27 9.95
N GLY A 49 -25.73 -2.53 11.15
CA GLY A 49 -25.55 -1.66 12.30
C GLY A 49 -25.96 -2.25 13.64
N THR A 50 -25.47 -1.61 14.70
CA THR A 50 -25.76 -1.89 16.12
C THR A 50 -26.34 -0.62 16.77
N GLY A 51 -27.25 -0.77 17.73
CA GLY A 51 -27.86 0.32 18.46
C GLY A 51 -28.62 1.27 17.53
N THR A 52 -28.32 2.55 17.63
CA THR A 52 -28.86 3.57 16.71
C THR A 52 -28.47 3.34 15.25
N GLY A 53 -27.30 2.75 15.00
CA GLY A 53 -26.88 2.31 13.67
C GLY A 53 -27.74 1.18 13.11
N GLY A 54 -28.30 0.32 13.98
CA GLY A 54 -29.27 -0.71 13.58
C GLY A 54 -30.59 -0.10 13.07
N ILE A 55 -31.07 0.97 13.71
CA ILE A 55 -32.20 1.77 13.22
C ILE A 55 -31.86 2.39 11.86
N SER A 56 -30.71 3.04 11.72
CA SER A 56 -30.27 3.61 10.44
C SER A 56 -30.15 2.55 9.34
N ALA A 57 -29.57 1.40 9.64
CA ALA A 57 -29.44 0.29 8.70
C ALA A 57 -30.79 -0.23 8.23
N CYS A 58 -31.75 -0.38 9.16
CA CYS A 58 -33.11 -0.80 8.84
C CYS A 58 -33.85 0.24 7.99
N MET A 59 -33.79 1.53 8.35
CA MET A 59 -34.44 2.59 7.58
C MET A 59 -33.91 2.63 6.15
N LEU A 60 -32.59 2.60 5.97
CA LEU A 60 -31.96 2.83 4.68
C LEU A 60 -31.91 1.57 3.79
N GLY A 61 -31.77 0.39 4.39
CA GLY A 61 -31.72 -0.90 3.69
C GLY A 61 -33.10 -1.56 3.62
N ARG A 62 -33.57 -2.15 4.73
CA ARG A 62 -34.81 -2.96 4.78
C ARG A 62 -36.09 -2.18 4.47
N LEU A 63 -36.20 -0.94 4.93
CA LEU A 63 -37.34 -0.06 4.67
C LEU A 63 -37.13 0.84 3.44
N ARG A 64 -35.94 0.78 2.81
CA ARG A 64 -35.57 1.53 1.59
C ARG A 64 -35.92 3.03 1.65
N MET A 65 -35.84 3.60 2.85
CA MET A 65 -36.24 4.98 3.13
C MET A 65 -35.23 5.96 2.51
N PRO A 66 -35.69 7.02 1.82
CA PRO A 66 -34.79 8.08 1.36
C PRO A 66 -34.03 8.71 2.55
N ILE A 67 -32.77 9.05 2.34
CA ILE A 67 -31.88 9.50 3.44
C ILE A 67 -32.41 10.75 4.17
N ASP A 68 -33.02 11.68 3.44
CA ASP A 68 -33.65 12.87 4.03
C ASP A 68 -34.80 12.51 4.96
N LYS A 69 -35.64 11.54 4.55
CA LYS A 69 -36.74 11.02 5.39
C LYS A 69 -36.20 10.25 6.59
N ALA A 70 -35.14 9.45 6.40
CA ALA A 70 -34.49 8.72 7.48
C ALA A 70 -33.92 9.65 8.55
N ILE A 71 -33.35 10.80 8.17
CA ILE A 71 -32.89 11.84 9.11
C ILE A 71 -34.05 12.41 9.92
N LEU A 72 -35.17 12.72 9.27
CA LEU A 72 -36.37 13.26 9.92
C LEU A 72 -36.98 12.26 10.91
N GLU A 73 -37.16 11.01 10.47
CA GLU A 73 -37.70 9.95 11.33
C GLU A 73 -36.75 9.60 12.48
N TYR A 74 -35.43 9.64 12.25
CA TYR A 74 -34.46 9.46 13.33
C TYR A 74 -34.57 10.57 14.40
N ALA A 75 -34.64 11.83 13.97
CA ALA A 75 -34.78 12.96 14.89
C ALA A 75 -36.09 12.89 15.69
N LYS A 76 -37.19 12.51 15.04
CA LYS A 76 -38.50 12.26 15.67
C LYS A 76 -38.44 11.12 16.69
N LEU A 77 -37.86 9.97 16.31
CA LEU A 77 -37.68 8.83 17.22
C LEU A 77 -36.85 9.22 18.45
N VAL A 78 -35.72 9.89 18.28
CA VAL A 78 -34.88 10.32 19.40
C VAL A 78 -35.66 11.26 20.33
N LYS A 79 -36.43 12.19 19.78
CA LYS A 79 -37.27 13.10 20.58
C LYS A 79 -38.36 12.33 21.35
N ASP A 80 -39.09 11.46 20.69
CA ASP A 80 -40.25 10.77 21.28
C ASP A 80 -39.83 9.76 22.36
N VAL A 81 -38.67 9.12 22.18
CA VAL A 81 -38.16 8.10 23.09
C VAL A 81 -37.44 8.72 24.29
N PHE A 82 -36.62 9.75 24.09
CA PHE A 82 -35.73 10.28 25.14
C PHE A 82 -36.26 11.52 25.86
N ARG A 83 -37.44 12.01 25.50
CA ARG A 83 -38.06 13.17 26.18
C ARG A 83 -38.48 12.91 27.63
N GLU A 84 -38.89 11.69 27.95
CA GLU A 84 -39.38 11.33 29.29
C GLU A 84 -38.44 10.33 29.98
N THR A 85 -37.78 10.75 31.06
CA THR A 85 -37.02 9.85 31.94
C THR A 85 -37.92 9.26 33.04
N LYS A 86 -37.56 8.08 33.52
CA LYS A 86 -38.18 7.44 34.69
C LYS A 86 -37.56 7.99 35.98
N ILE A 87 -38.40 8.29 36.95
CA ILE A 87 -37.98 8.71 38.30
C ILE A 87 -37.59 7.49 39.15
N ILE A 88 -38.24 6.34 38.91
CA ILE A 88 -38.06 5.11 39.70
C ILE A 88 -37.87 3.91 38.76
N GLY A 89 -36.86 3.09 39.03
CA GLY A 89 -36.59 1.85 38.32
C GLY A 89 -35.12 1.70 37.90
N PRO A 90 -34.73 0.50 37.45
CA PRO A 90 -33.32 0.20 37.12
C PRO A 90 -32.87 0.77 35.76
N THR A 91 -33.77 1.31 34.95
CA THR A 91 -33.47 1.85 33.61
C THR A 91 -34.00 3.27 33.48
N MET A 92 -33.29 4.11 32.72
CA MET A 92 -33.57 5.55 32.61
C MET A 92 -34.83 5.86 31.79
N TYR A 93 -35.20 5.03 30.82
CA TYR A 93 -36.30 5.28 29.88
C TYR A 93 -37.35 4.16 29.88
N LYS A 94 -38.56 4.49 29.38
CA LYS A 94 -39.67 3.55 29.22
C LYS A 94 -39.52 2.74 27.94
N GLY A 95 -39.33 1.43 28.07
CA GLY A 95 -39.33 0.50 26.93
C GLY A 95 -40.59 0.59 26.08
N THR A 96 -41.77 0.77 26.69
CA THR A 96 -43.03 0.93 25.94
C THR A 96 -43.00 2.11 24.97
N LYS A 97 -42.37 3.24 25.34
CA LYS A 97 -42.21 4.40 24.44
C LYS A 97 -41.32 4.08 23.24
N LEU A 98 -40.23 3.34 23.46
CA LEU A 98 -39.37 2.85 22.38
C LEU A 98 -40.14 1.89 21.46
N GLN A 99 -40.88 0.94 22.02
CA GLN A 99 -41.73 0.02 21.26
C GLN A 99 -42.77 0.78 20.41
N ASP A 100 -43.50 1.72 21.01
CA ASP A 100 -44.54 2.50 20.31
C ASP A 100 -43.95 3.33 19.16
N ALA A 101 -42.81 3.98 19.40
CA ALA A 101 -42.11 4.77 18.39
C ALA A 101 -41.61 3.89 17.22
N LEU A 102 -41.03 2.73 17.52
CA LEU A 102 -40.57 1.77 16.51
C LEU A 102 -41.73 1.21 15.69
N LYS A 103 -42.83 0.78 16.35
CA LYS A 103 -44.04 0.31 15.68
C LYS A 103 -44.64 1.37 14.77
N ALA A 104 -44.70 2.63 15.24
CA ALA A 104 -45.20 3.74 14.43
C ALA A 104 -44.34 3.97 13.18
N MET A 105 -43.01 3.96 13.30
CA MET A 105 -42.08 4.08 12.18
C MET A 105 -42.25 2.93 11.17
N VAL A 106 -42.35 1.68 11.64
CA VAL A 106 -42.54 0.52 10.76
C VAL A 106 -43.89 0.59 10.05
N ARG A 107 -44.97 0.95 10.77
CA ARG A 107 -46.31 1.14 10.19
C ARG A 107 -46.33 2.23 9.14
N GLU A 108 -45.64 3.35 9.37
CA GLU A 108 -45.56 4.44 8.40
C GLU A 108 -44.79 4.03 7.13
N ALA A 109 -43.77 3.18 7.27
CA ALA A 109 -42.96 2.73 6.15
C ALA A 109 -43.59 1.57 5.35
N THR A 110 -44.36 0.70 6.00
CA THR A 110 -44.80 -0.59 5.41
C THR A 110 -46.33 -0.78 5.40
N GLY A 111 -47.08 0.01 6.16
CA GLY A 111 -48.50 -0.22 6.42
C GLY A 111 -48.79 -1.29 7.48
N ASN A 112 -47.78 -2.04 7.94
CA ASN A 112 -47.92 -3.15 8.89
C ASN A 112 -46.92 -3.03 10.04
N GLU A 113 -47.38 -2.77 11.26
CA GLU A 113 -46.47 -2.64 12.42
C GLU A 113 -45.79 -3.96 12.83
N GLU A 114 -46.32 -5.11 12.42
CA GLU A 114 -45.76 -6.44 12.70
C GLU A 114 -44.99 -7.03 11.51
N GLU A 115 -44.56 -6.19 10.58
CA GLU A 115 -43.73 -6.59 9.43
C GLU A 115 -42.47 -7.35 9.90
N THR A 116 -42.13 -8.46 9.24
CA THR A 116 -40.96 -9.29 9.57
C THR A 116 -39.66 -8.69 9.06
N VAL A 117 -38.56 -8.93 9.78
CA VAL A 117 -37.23 -8.49 9.32
C VAL A 117 -36.88 -9.16 7.99
N ASN A 118 -37.07 -10.48 7.91
CA ASN A 118 -36.78 -11.27 6.71
C ASN A 118 -37.74 -10.90 5.57
N GLU A 119 -37.19 -10.74 4.37
CA GLU A 119 -37.93 -10.52 3.12
C GLU A 119 -38.08 -11.86 2.38
N ASP A 120 -39.31 -12.25 2.03
CA ASP A 120 -39.60 -13.49 1.30
C ASP A 120 -39.24 -13.42 -0.21
N THR A 121 -38.38 -12.49 -0.61
CA THR A 121 -38.04 -12.25 -2.03
C THR A 121 -36.73 -12.92 -2.42
N GLU A 122 -36.73 -13.61 -3.57
CA GLU A 122 -35.55 -14.33 -4.09
C GLU A 122 -34.40 -13.39 -4.51
N HIS A 123 -34.71 -12.11 -4.78
CA HIS A 123 -33.74 -11.11 -5.23
C HIS A 123 -33.76 -9.84 -4.36
N ILE A 124 -33.09 -9.90 -3.22
CA ILE A 124 -32.83 -8.75 -2.36
C ILE A 124 -31.56 -8.04 -2.85
N SER A 125 -31.71 -6.81 -3.37
CA SER A 125 -30.59 -5.99 -3.87
C SER A 125 -29.67 -5.48 -2.75
N CYS A 126 -30.25 -5.09 -1.60
CA CYS A 126 -29.54 -4.61 -0.43
C CYS A 126 -29.90 -5.43 0.80
N LYS A 127 -28.92 -6.19 1.31
CA LYS A 127 -29.08 -7.02 2.49
C LYS A 127 -28.94 -6.18 3.76
N THR A 128 -29.85 -6.35 4.71
CA THR A 128 -29.81 -5.62 5.98
C THR A 128 -29.52 -6.57 7.14
N ALA A 129 -28.60 -6.18 8.04
CA ALA A 129 -28.30 -6.94 9.24
C ALA A 129 -28.28 -6.04 10.49
N ILE A 130 -29.07 -6.40 11.49
CA ILE A 130 -29.15 -5.68 12.77
C ILE A 130 -28.53 -6.57 13.86
N PHE A 131 -27.64 -6.00 14.67
CA PHE A 131 -26.87 -6.73 15.67
C PHE A 131 -27.39 -6.45 17.09
N ALA A 132 -27.68 -7.50 17.86
CA ALA A 132 -27.96 -7.41 19.29
C ALA A 132 -27.18 -8.49 20.04
N MET A 133 -27.16 -8.43 21.37
CA MET A 133 -26.52 -9.47 22.18
C MET A 133 -27.55 -10.34 22.89
N SER A 134 -27.28 -11.63 22.99
CA SER A 134 -28.03 -12.51 23.88
C SER A 134 -27.69 -12.14 25.33
N ARG A 135 -28.72 -11.94 26.15
CA ARG A 135 -28.55 -11.61 27.57
C ARG A 135 -27.79 -12.69 28.35
N HIS A 136 -27.88 -13.94 27.89
CA HIS A 136 -27.34 -15.11 28.59
C HIS A 136 -26.02 -15.62 28.01
N ASN A 137 -25.46 -14.98 26.98
CA ASN A 137 -24.24 -15.42 26.31
C ASN A 137 -23.30 -14.27 25.94
N LEU A 138 -23.15 -13.29 26.83
CA LEU A 138 -22.28 -12.13 26.62
C LEU A 138 -20.79 -12.51 26.56
N ASN A 139 -20.39 -13.57 27.28
CA ASN A 139 -19.00 -14.05 27.35
C ASN A 139 -18.47 -14.58 26.02
N ALA A 140 -19.33 -15.13 25.16
CA ALA A 140 -18.93 -15.60 23.84
C ALA A 140 -18.54 -14.42 22.91
N GLY A 141 -18.98 -13.19 23.21
CA GLY A 141 -18.75 -12.03 22.35
C GLY A 141 -19.36 -12.17 20.95
N LEU A 142 -20.31 -13.09 20.79
CA LEU A 142 -20.96 -13.38 19.51
C LEU A 142 -22.33 -12.68 19.48
N PRO A 143 -22.53 -11.66 18.62
CA PRO A 143 -23.82 -11.03 18.48
C PRO A 143 -24.80 -11.94 17.74
N VAL A 144 -26.09 -11.72 18.03
CA VAL A 144 -27.20 -12.27 17.27
C VAL A 144 -27.55 -11.30 16.15
N LEU A 145 -27.69 -11.85 14.94
CA LEU A 145 -27.98 -11.09 13.73
C LEU A 145 -29.44 -11.29 13.34
N PHE A 146 -30.20 -10.20 13.29
CA PHE A 146 -31.50 -10.15 12.64
C PHE A 146 -31.30 -9.76 11.18
N ARG A 147 -31.61 -10.66 10.26
CA ARG A 147 -31.29 -10.54 8.82
C ARG A 147 -32.55 -10.27 8.02
N SER A 148 -32.44 -9.42 7.00
CA SER A 148 -33.48 -9.29 5.98
C SER A 148 -33.47 -10.40 4.92
N TYR A 149 -32.52 -11.32 5.01
CA TYR A 149 -32.25 -12.36 4.02
C TYR A 149 -32.03 -13.72 4.68
N ALA A 150 -32.32 -14.78 3.94
CA ALA A 150 -32.06 -16.15 4.37
C ALA A 150 -30.57 -16.54 4.27
N VAL A 151 -30.14 -17.42 5.17
CA VAL A 151 -28.80 -18.04 5.17
C VAL A 151 -28.94 -19.54 5.42
N ALA A 152 -28.03 -20.33 4.84
CA ALA A 152 -28.05 -21.79 4.97
C ALA A 152 -27.72 -22.29 6.39
N THR A 153 -26.95 -21.52 7.14
CA THR A 153 -26.47 -21.88 8.49
C THR A 153 -26.69 -20.72 9.46
N ASN A 154 -27.12 -21.02 10.69
CA ASN A 154 -27.38 -20.04 11.74
C ASN A 154 -28.33 -18.89 11.31
N PRO A 155 -29.60 -19.21 10.99
CA PRO A 155 -30.56 -18.24 10.45
C PRO A 155 -30.84 -17.04 11.37
N GLY A 156 -30.60 -17.19 12.67
CA GLY A 156 -31.01 -16.20 13.67
C GLY A 156 -32.50 -16.31 14.00
N PRO A 157 -32.97 -15.61 15.03
CA PRO A 157 -34.35 -15.70 15.48
C PRO A 157 -35.32 -15.05 14.49
N ARG A 158 -36.49 -15.66 14.30
CA ARG A 158 -37.60 -14.99 13.60
C ARG A 158 -38.15 -13.87 14.46
N SER A 159 -38.20 -12.66 13.90
CA SER A 159 -38.71 -11.49 14.60
C SER A 159 -39.35 -10.48 13.64
N THR A 160 -40.18 -9.60 14.20
CA THR A 160 -40.64 -8.39 13.52
C THR A 160 -39.55 -7.33 13.50
N ILE A 161 -39.69 -6.34 12.61
CA ILE A 161 -38.73 -5.23 12.48
C ILE A 161 -38.61 -4.48 13.80
N TRP A 162 -39.73 -4.15 14.44
CA TRP A 162 -39.70 -3.40 15.70
C TRP A 162 -39.03 -4.20 16.83
N GLN A 163 -39.19 -5.53 16.87
CA GLN A 163 -38.53 -6.39 17.87
C GLN A 163 -37.01 -6.38 17.70
N ALA A 164 -36.51 -6.52 16.47
CA ALA A 164 -35.08 -6.47 16.18
C ALA A 164 -34.48 -5.10 16.51
N LEU A 165 -35.19 -4.03 16.14
CA LEU A 165 -34.79 -2.65 16.45
C LEU A 165 -34.83 -2.34 17.95
N TYR A 166 -35.80 -2.89 18.67
CA TYR A 166 -35.84 -2.79 20.12
C TYR A 166 -34.65 -3.54 20.74
N ALA A 167 -34.41 -4.78 20.31
CA ALA A 167 -33.34 -5.62 20.84
C ALA A 167 -31.97 -4.94 20.72
N THR A 168 -31.66 -4.36 19.55
CA THR A 168 -30.39 -3.66 19.34
C THR A 168 -30.26 -2.38 20.17
N MET A 169 -31.38 -1.73 20.52
CA MET A 169 -31.43 -0.48 21.29
C MET A 169 -31.55 -0.69 22.81
N ALA A 170 -31.72 -1.93 23.28
CA ALA A 170 -32.00 -2.23 24.67
C ALA A 170 -30.75 -2.19 25.56
N HIS A 171 -30.02 -1.06 25.58
CA HIS A 171 -28.90 -0.85 26.49
C HIS A 171 -29.40 -0.89 27.95
N PRO A 172 -28.79 -1.67 28.87
CA PRO A 172 -29.33 -1.92 30.22
C PRO A 172 -29.60 -0.67 31.05
N ASP A 173 -28.80 0.38 30.91
CA ASP A 173 -28.99 1.63 31.64
C ASP A 173 -30.17 2.46 31.10
N LEU A 174 -30.52 2.26 29.82
CA LEU A 174 -31.53 3.05 29.12
C LEU A 174 -32.87 2.32 29.10
N PHE A 175 -32.88 1.06 28.68
CA PHE A 175 -34.09 0.27 28.46
C PHE A 175 -33.97 -1.14 29.03
N LYS A 176 -35.11 -1.72 29.41
CA LYS A 176 -35.21 -3.14 29.74
C LYS A 176 -35.01 -3.96 28.47
N GLY A 177 -34.25 -5.05 28.54
CA GLY A 177 -34.13 -6.06 27.49
C GLY A 177 -35.48 -6.62 27.02
N ILE A 178 -35.49 -7.20 25.81
CA ILE A 178 -36.68 -7.76 25.17
C ILE A 178 -36.60 -9.27 25.11
N GLU A 179 -37.76 -9.90 25.24
CA GLU A 179 -37.96 -11.33 25.00
C GLU A 179 -38.57 -11.52 23.62
N ILE A 180 -37.94 -12.33 22.77
CA ILE A 180 -38.47 -12.71 21.45
C ILE A 180 -38.71 -14.21 21.46
N VAL A 181 -39.93 -14.62 21.17
CA VAL A 181 -40.32 -16.04 21.10
C VAL A 181 -40.04 -16.56 19.70
N ASP A 182 -39.13 -17.53 19.60
CA ASP A 182 -38.85 -18.25 18.37
C ASP A 182 -39.02 -19.76 18.60
N SER A 183 -39.76 -20.42 17.71
CA SER A 183 -40.02 -21.87 17.79
C SER A 183 -40.55 -22.33 19.16
N SER A 184 -41.41 -21.51 19.78
CA SER A 184 -41.99 -21.69 21.13
C SER A 184 -41.02 -21.52 22.32
N VAL A 185 -39.80 -21.03 22.08
CA VAL A 185 -38.80 -20.75 23.12
C VAL A 185 -38.53 -19.25 23.20
N SER A 186 -38.64 -18.68 24.41
CA SER A 186 -38.30 -17.27 24.66
C SER A 186 -36.79 -17.08 24.72
N GLN A 187 -36.28 -16.12 23.95
CA GLN A 187 -34.89 -15.71 23.97
C GLN A 187 -34.78 -14.25 24.41
N SER A 188 -33.90 -14.00 25.38
CA SER A 188 -33.69 -12.67 25.97
C SER A 188 -32.55 -11.91 25.29
N PHE A 189 -32.81 -10.69 24.85
CA PHE A 189 -31.87 -9.84 24.12
C PHE A 189 -31.64 -8.50 24.81
N VAL A 190 -30.41 -8.00 24.66
CA VAL A 190 -29.96 -6.67 25.11
C VAL A 190 -29.20 -5.97 23.99
N GLY A 191 -28.99 -4.66 24.17
CA GLY A 191 -28.36 -3.79 23.19
C GLY A 191 -26.99 -4.30 22.75
N GLY A 192 -26.71 -4.17 21.45
CA GLY A 192 -25.50 -4.73 20.87
C GLY A 192 -24.21 -4.02 21.28
N GLU A 193 -24.28 -2.82 21.87
CA GLU A 193 -23.06 -2.11 22.26
C GLU A 193 -22.27 -2.79 23.38
N LEU A 194 -22.91 -3.68 24.14
CA LEU A 194 -22.25 -4.51 25.13
C LEU A 194 -21.41 -5.60 24.43
N GLY A 195 -20.21 -5.24 23.98
CA GLY A 195 -19.29 -6.14 23.30
C GLY A 195 -19.32 -6.10 21.77
N CYS A 196 -20.33 -5.50 21.14
CA CYS A 196 -20.44 -5.36 19.67
C CYS A 196 -20.85 -3.94 19.22
N SER A 197 -20.38 -2.89 19.92
CA SER A 197 -20.61 -1.48 19.55
C SER A 197 -20.11 -1.14 18.14
N ASN A 198 -19.02 -1.78 17.71
CA ASN A 198 -18.56 -1.74 16.32
C ASN A 198 -18.72 -3.11 15.66
N PRO A 199 -19.80 -3.35 14.88
CA PRO A 199 -20.07 -4.67 14.34
C PRO A 199 -19.16 -5.04 13.18
N ILE A 200 -18.26 -4.16 12.71
CA ILE A 200 -17.55 -4.30 11.43
C ILE A 200 -16.90 -5.67 11.23
N ALA A 201 -16.22 -6.23 12.25
CA ALA A 201 -15.60 -7.55 12.15
C ALA A 201 -16.63 -8.66 11.89
N HIS A 202 -17.79 -8.58 12.54
CA HIS A 202 -18.89 -9.51 12.32
C HIS A 202 -19.59 -9.26 10.98
N VAL A 203 -19.72 -8.00 10.53
CA VAL A 203 -20.27 -7.71 9.20
C VAL A 203 -19.36 -8.29 8.11
N LEU A 204 -18.04 -8.16 8.22
CA LEU A 204 -17.10 -8.74 7.25
C LEU A 204 -17.18 -10.28 7.22
N SER A 205 -17.33 -10.90 8.39
CA SER A 205 -17.56 -12.36 8.50
C SER A 205 -18.88 -12.78 7.84
N GLU A 206 -19.94 -11.98 8.01
CA GLU A 206 -21.24 -12.23 7.38
C GLU A 206 -21.19 -12.00 5.88
N VAL A 207 -20.45 -11.00 5.39
CA VAL A 207 -20.26 -10.76 3.95
C VAL A 207 -19.58 -11.96 3.29
N LYS A 208 -18.56 -12.55 3.93
CA LYS A 208 -17.96 -13.82 3.46
C LYS A 208 -18.97 -14.94 3.40
N ARG A 209 -19.82 -15.10 4.42
CA ARG A 209 -20.86 -16.14 4.43
C ARG A 209 -21.84 -15.97 3.28
N VAL A 210 -22.24 -14.74 3.03
CA VAL A 210 -23.32 -14.41 2.09
C VAL A 210 -22.82 -14.29 0.65
N TYR A 211 -21.53 -14.01 0.47
CA TYR A 211 -20.88 -13.79 -0.82
C TYR A 211 -19.48 -14.45 -0.86
N PRO A 212 -19.36 -15.79 -0.75
CA PRO A 212 -18.09 -16.51 -0.52
C PRO A 212 -17.01 -16.27 -1.59
N ASP A 213 -17.40 -15.95 -2.82
CA ASP A 213 -16.48 -15.78 -3.97
C ASP A 213 -16.59 -14.39 -4.63
N ARG A 214 -17.18 -13.41 -3.94
CA ARG A 214 -17.25 -12.03 -4.47
C ARG A 214 -16.06 -11.19 -4.01
N GLN A 215 -15.91 -10.05 -4.68
CA GLN A 215 -14.94 -9.04 -4.32
C GLN A 215 -15.63 -7.80 -3.74
N VAL A 216 -15.00 -7.16 -2.76
CA VAL A 216 -15.50 -5.98 -2.05
C VAL A 216 -14.73 -4.76 -2.50
N ALA A 217 -15.45 -3.86 -3.17
CA ALA A 217 -14.88 -2.63 -3.72
C ALA A 217 -14.68 -1.51 -2.69
N CYS A 218 -15.55 -1.47 -1.68
CA CYS A 218 -15.57 -0.39 -0.71
C CYS A 218 -16.27 -0.83 0.56
N ILE A 219 -15.67 -0.49 1.69
CA ILE A 219 -16.16 -0.68 3.06
C ILE A 219 -16.20 0.69 3.71
N ILE A 220 -17.40 1.24 3.89
CA ILE A 220 -17.58 2.49 4.63
C ILE A 220 -18.00 2.15 6.06
N SER A 221 -17.20 2.53 7.05
CA SER A 221 -17.49 2.41 8.48
C SER A 221 -17.70 3.79 9.08
N ILE A 222 -18.92 4.14 9.45
CA ILE A 222 -19.26 5.45 10.02
C ILE A 222 -19.33 5.34 11.56
N GLY A 223 -19.10 6.39 12.34
CA GLY A 223 -19.14 6.37 13.81
C GLY A 223 -19.92 7.56 14.35
N ALA A 224 -20.41 7.48 15.60
CA ALA A 224 -21.23 8.55 16.21
C ALA A 224 -20.41 9.58 16.99
N GLY A 225 -19.17 9.79 16.59
CA GLY A 225 -18.24 10.67 17.27
C GLY A 225 -17.41 9.98 18.33
N HIS A 226 -16.28 10.62 18.64
CA HIS A 226 -15.34 10.19 19.65
C HIS A 226 -15.87 10.51 21.05
N THR A 227 -15.74 9.58 21.97
CA THR A 227 -16.01 9.87 23.39
C THR A 227 -14.74 10.31 24.09
N ARG A 228 -14.88 10.95 25.25
CA ARG A 228 -13.77 11.21 26.18
C ARG A 228 -12.85 9.99 26.35
N THR A 229 -11.56 10.24 26.57
CA THR A 229 -10.57 9.21 26.90
C THR A 229 -11.01 8.47 28.17
N ILE A 230 -11.05 7.13 28.11
CA ILE A 230 -11.32 6.30 29.29
C ILE A 230 -10.09 6.37 30.19
N GLN A 231 -10.27 6.79 31.43
CA GLN A 231 -9.19 6.93 32.40
C GLN A 231 -9.50 6.07 33.62
N VAL A 232 -8.48 5.36 34.12
CA VAL A 232 -8.56 4.70 35.41
C VAL A 232 -8.53 5.78 36.49
N PRO A 233 -9.58 5.92 37.29
CA PRO A 233 -9.66 6.95 38.31
C PRO A 233 -8.67 6.65 39.44
N THR A 234 -8.17 7.69 40.11
CA THR A 234 -7.25 7.52 41.24
C THR A 234 -7.94 6.72 42.36
N PRO A 235 -7.29 5.69 42.94
CA PRO A 235 -7.93 4.82 43.92
C PRO A 235 -8.37 5.62 45.16
N ARG A 236 -9.68 5.77 45.34
CA ARG A 236 -10.29 6.29 46.57
C ARG A 236 -10.91 5.11 47.32
N ARG A 237 -10.64 5.02 48.63
CA ARG A 237 -10.94 3.87 49.53
C ARG A 237 -12.41 3.41 49.61
N TRP A 238 -13.36 3.96 48.83
CA TRP A 238 -14.79 3.67 49.00
C TRP A 238 -15.67 3.52 47.74
N HIS A 239 -15.15 3.44 46.51
CA HIS A 239 -16.02 3.37 45.32
C HIS A 239 -15.75 2.18 44.39
N ARG A 240 -16.22 0.98 44.77
CA ARG A 240 -16.31 -0.19 43.86
C ARG A 240 -17.15 0.08 42.59
N THR A 241 -17.98 1.12 42.60
CA THR A 241 -18.78 1.56 41.45
C THR A 241 -17.94 2.14 40.33
N GLN A 242 -16.75 2.70 40.63
CA GLN A 242 -15.91 3.36 39.64
C GLN A 242 -15.29 2.35 38.66
N ASP A 243 -14.86 1.19 39.16
CA ASP A 243 -14.29 0.11 38.34
C ASP A 243 -15.34 -0.50 37.40
N ALA A 244 -16.59 -0.61 37.86
CA ALA A 244 -17.71 -1.07 37.04
C ALA A 244 -18.03 -0.09 35.90
N ILE A 245 -17.93 1.21 36.14
CA ILE A 245 -18.09 2.25 35.10
C ILE A 245 -16.97 2.14 34.06
N VAL A 246 -15.72 1.98 34.49
CA VAL A 246 -14.58 1.83 33.56
C VAL A 246 -14.71 0.56 32.73
N MET A 247 -15.03 -0.58 33.33
CA MET A 247 -15.25 -1.84 32.59
C MET A 247 -16.39 -1.73 31.59
N LYS A 248 -17.47 -1.03 31.95
CA LYS A 248 -18.58 -0.75 31.04
C LYS A 248 -18.14 0.15 29.88
N ASP A 249 -17.46 1.25 30.16
CA ASP A 249 -16.94 2.18 29.15
C ASP A 249 -15.98 1.46 28.17
N MET A 250 -15.22 0.47 28.64
CA MET A 250 -14.37 -0.39 27.81
C MET A 250 -15.18 -1.39 26.98
N ALA A 251 -16.23 -1.99 27.54
CA ALA A 251 -17.08 -2.95 26.84
C ALA A 251 -17.89 -2.30 25.71
N THR A 252 -18.20 -1.01 25.84
CA THR A 252 -18.85 -0.22 24.80
C THR A 252 -17.86 0.52 23.89
N ASP A 253 -16.55 0.43 24.15
CA ASP A 253 -15.56 1.13 23.34
C ASP A 253 -15.51 0.58 21.91
N SER A 254 -15.82 1.49 21.01
CA SER A 254 -15.98 1.21 19.61
C SER A 254 -14.70 1.51 18.82
N GLU A 255 -13.79 2.27 19.40
CA GLU A 255 -12.57 2.75 18.75
C GLU A 255 -11.47 1.68 18.78
N ARG A 256 -11.39 0.83 19.82
CA ARG A 256 -10.53 -0.37 19.80
C ARG A 256 -10.69 -1.20 18.52
N VAL A 257 -11.94 -1.54 18.17
CA VAL A 257 -12.23 -2.31 16.95
C VAL A 257 -11.98 -1.47 15.68
N ALA A 258 -12.20 -0.15 15.75
CA ALA A 258 -11.93 0.73 14.61
C ALA A 258 -10.43 0.79 14.30
N GLU A 259 -9.59 0.91 15.32
CA GLU A 259 -8.13 0.89 15.22
C GLU A 259 -7.63 -0.47 14.73
N GLU A 260 -8.17 -1.56 15.26
CA GLU A 260 -7.90 -2.91 14.76
C GLU A 260 -8.22 -3.05 13.27
N MET A 261 -9.33 -2.47 12.80
CA MET A 261 -9.62 -2.44 11.36
C MET A 261 -8.67 -1.52 10.59
N VAL A 262 -8.26 -0.37 11.12
CA VAL A 262 -7.28 0.50 10.47
C VAL A 262 -5.97 -0.27 10.27
N THR A 263 -5.45 -0.93 11.30
CA THR A 263 -4.26 -1.79 11.19
C THR A 263 -4.48 -2.94 10.20
N ARG A 264 -5.63 -3.61 10.26
CA ARG A 264 -5.97 -4.72 9.35
C ARG A 264 -5.96 -4.28 7.89
N PHE A 265 -6.45 -3.07 7.60
CA PHE A 265 -6.59 -2.52 6.25
C PHE A 265 -5.48 -1.51 5.88
N GLU A 266 -4.41 -1.38 6.68
CA GLU A 266 -3.37 -0.36 6.51
C GLU A 266 -2.67 -0.44 5.14
N GLY A 267 -2.40 -1.66 4.65
CA GLY A 267 -1.85 -1.91 3.30
C GLY A 267 -2.89 -1.92 2.17
N THR A 268 -4.18 -1.74 2.47
CA THR A 268 -5.25 -1.74 1.47
C THR A 268 -5.66 -0.32 1.12
N SER A 269 -4.85 0.36 0.30
CA SER A 269 -5.18 1.73 -0.11
C SER A 269 -6.54 1.75 -0.82
N SER A 270 -7.48 2.54 -0.30
CA SER A 270 -8.78 2.87 -0.91
C SER A 270 -9.91 1.84 -0.82
N VAL A 271 -9.87 0.87 0.11
CA VAL A 271 -11.00 -0.07 0.34
C VAL A 271 -11.77 0.21 1.63
N TYR A 272 -11.09 0.48 2.75
CA TYR A 272 -11.72 0.76 4.04
C TYR A 272 -11.70 2.25 4.39
N PHE A 273 -12.89 2.83 4.61
CA PHE A 273 -13.07 4.24 4.95
C PHE A 273 -13.79 4.38 6.29
N ARG A 274 -13.03 4.76 7.32
CA ARG A 274 -13.56 5.10 8.64
C ARG A 274 -13.90 6.60 8.75
N PHE A 275 -15.16 6.94 8.98
CA PHE A 275 -15.59 8.30 9.31
C PHE A 275 -16.06 8.34 10.75
N ASN A 276 -15.57 9.30 11.53
CA ASN A 276 -15.97 9.49 12.92
C ASN A 276 -15.71 10.95 13.32
N VAL A 277 -16.72 11.64 13.86
CA VAL A 277 -16.57 13.04 14.27
C VAL A 277 -15.62 13.12 15.47
N ASP A 278 -14.48 13.76 15.26
CA ASP A 278 -13.35 13.76 16.20
C ASP A 278 -13.50 14.79 17.35
N GLN A 279 -14.25 15.87 17.13
CA GLN A 279 -14.43 16.97 18.08
C GLN A 279 -15.86 17.52 18.09
N GLY A 280 -16.34 17.93 19.27
CA GLY A 280 -17.64 18.58 19.48
C GLY A 280 -18.74 17.66 20.00
N LEU A 281 -18.61 16.34 19.84
CA LEU A 281 -19.61 15.37 20.29
C LEU A 281 -19.28 14.70 21.65
N GLN A 282 -18.14 15.03 22.27
CA GLN A 282 -17.65 14.31 23.46
C GLN A 282 -18.53 14.46 24.71
N ASN A 283 -19.25 15.59 24.81
CA ASN A 283 -20.10 15.94 25.95
C ASN A 283 -21.59 15.74 25.65
N MET A 284 -21.94 14.95 24.64
CA MET A 284 -23.33 14.66 24.28
C MET A 284 -23.77 13.34 24.94
N GLU A 285 -24.31 13.48 26.15
CA GLU A 285 -24.81 12.36 26.95
C GLU A 285 -26.12 11.77 26.38
N ASP A 286 -26.43 10.55 26.81
CA ASP A 286 -27.64 9.84 26.42
C ASP A 286 -28.89 10.66 26.77
N GLY A 287 -29.82 10.75 25.81
CA GLY A 287 -31.04 11.54 25.95
C GLY A 287 -30.92 13.05 25.82
N SER A 288 -29.78 13.59 25.38
CA SER A 288 -29.59 15.02 25.05
C SER A 288 -30.39 15.51 23.81
N TRP A 289 -31.62 15.02 23.58
CA TRP A 289 -32.40 15.18 22.33
C TRP A 289 -32.54 16.62 21.84
N GLU A 290 -32.48 17.61 22.73
CA GLU A 290 -32.50 19.05 22.42
C GLU A 290 -31.27 19.50 21.60
N ARG A 291 -30.17 18.74 21.65
CA ARG A 291 -28.86 19.06 21.06
C ARG A 291 -28.65 18.44 19.67
N LEU A 292 -29.73 18.01 19.00
CA LEU A 292 -29.69 17.52 17.60
C LEU A 292 -29.10 18.57 16.64
N GLY A 293 -29.42 19.85 16.86
CA GLY A 293 -28.86 20.96 16.09
C GLY A 293 -27.33 21.08 16.22
N GLU A 294 -26.80 20.95 17.44
CA GLU A 294 -25.35 20.96 17.69
C GLU A 294 -24.65 19.78 17.00
N THR A 295 -25.25 18.58 17.06
CA THR A 295 -24.68 17.41 16.39
C THR A 295 -24.57 17.65 14.89
N MET A 296 -25.59 18.24 14.28
CA MET A 296 -25.56 18.57 12.86
C MET A 296 -24.46 19.58 12.52
N GLN A 297 -24.30 20.63 13.32
CA GLN A 297 -23.26 21.64 13.11
C GLN A 297 -21.85 21.06 13.23
N HIS A 298 -21.57 20.31 14.31
CA HIS A 298 -20.27 19.66 14.49
C HIS A 298 -19.96 18.65 13.39
N THR A 299 -20.96 17.89 12.94
CA THR A 299 -20.78 16.94 11.83
C THR A 299 -20.49 17.68 10.52
N LYS A 300 -21.21 18.75 10.19
CA LYS A 300 -20.93 19.57 8.99
C LYS A 300 -19.53 20.17 9.03
N ALA A 301 -19.09 20.67 10.19
CA ALA A 301 -17.72 21.17 10.35
C ALA A 301 -16.67 20.07 10.16
N TYR A 302 -16.91 18.86 10.69
CA TYR A 302 -16.05 17.70 10.48
C TYR A 302 -15.89 17.34 8.99
N LEU A 303 -16.99 17.35 8.23
CA LEU A 303 -16.99 17.05 6.79
C LEU A 303 -16.20 18.08 5.96
N GLN A 304 -16.06 19.31 6.45
CA GLN A 304 -15.33 20.39 5.79
C GLN A 304 -13.81 20.36 6.04
N LYS A 305 -13.33 19.59 7.03
CA LYS A 305 -11.88 19.45 7.29
C LYS A 305 -11.18 18.89 6.06
N GLY A 306 -10.03 19.47 5.68
CA GLY A 306 -9.30 19.11 4.45
C GLY A 306 -9.05 17.60 4.30
N VAL A 307 -8.55 16.94 5.36
CA VAL A 307 -8.30 15.49 5.40
C VAL A 307 -9.60 14.68 5.24
N THR A 308 -10.66 15.06 5.97
CA THR A 308 -11.97 14.40 5.88
C THR A 308 -12.60 14.56 4.50
N ASN A 309 -12.53 15.77 3.93
CA ASN A 309 -13.06 16.07 2.61
C ASN A 309 -12.34 15.26 1.52
N GLN A 310 -11.02 15.11 1.61
CA GLN A 310 -10.26 14.24 0.73
C GLN A 310 -10.69 12.78 0.88
N LYS A 311 -10.78 12.28 2.12
CA LYS A 311 -11.25 10.91 2.42
C LYS A 311 -12.67 10.64 1.88
N LEU A 312 -13.57 11.62 1.92
CA LEU A 312 -14.91 11.53 1.32
C LEU A 312 -14.84 11.41 -0.20
N LYS A 313 -13.99 12.20 -0.86
CA LYS A 313 -13.79 12.09 -2.32
C LYS A 313 -13.27 10.70 -2.69
N ASP A 314 -12.33 10.17 -1.92
CA ASP A 314 -11.75 8.86 -2.16
C ASP A 314 -12.78 7.73 -1.93
N ALA A 315 -13.61 7.84 -0.88
CA ALA A 315 -14.69 6.90 -0.61
C ALA A 315 -15.77 6.90 -1.71
N VAL A 316 -16.17 8.09 -2.18
CA VAL A 316 -17.14 8.23 -3.29
C VAL A 316 -16.56 7.63 -4.57
N ARG A 317 -15.29 7.92 -4.88
CA ARG A 317 -14.60 7.33 -6.02
C ARG A 317 -14.55 5.80 -5.93
N ALA A 318 -14.20 5.25 -4.76
CA ALA A 318 -14.17 3.81 -4.55
C ALA A 318 -15.56 3.15 -4.74
N CYS A 319 -16.63 3.80 -4.27
CA CYS A 319 -18.00 3.31 -4.48
C CYS A 319 -18.41 3.31 -5.95
N MET A 320 -18.01 4.34 -6.70
CA MET A 320 -18.42 4.54 -8.10
C MET A 320 -17.58 3.73 -9.08
N GLU A 321 -16.25 3.81 -8.98
CA GLU A 321 -15.35 3.19 -9.94
C GLU A 321 -15.21 1.67 -9.72
N ARG A 322 -15.45 1.19 -8.50
CA ARG A 322 -15.31 -0.22 -8.09
C ARG A 322 -13.97 -0.86 -8.50
N ARG A 323 -12.92 -0.04 -8.58
CA ARG A 323 -11.61 -0.44 -9.12
C ARG A 323 -10.77 -1.23 -8.13
N HIS A 324 -10.73 -0.87 -6.85
CA HIS A 324 -9.95 -1.57 -5.82
C HIS A 324 -10.82 -2.59 -5.12
N VAL A 325 -10.55 -3.88 -5.25
CA VAL A 325 -11.45 -4.94 -4.76
C VAL A 325 -10.67 -6.02 -4.00
N LEU A 326 -11.12 -6.38 -2.81
CA LEU A 326 -10.57 -7.48 -1.99
C LEU A 326 -11.51 -8.68 -2.03
N SER A 327 -11.01 -9.92 -1.95
CA SER A 327 -11.92 -11.07 -1.84
C SER A 327 -12.68 -11.02 -0.50
N THR A 328 -13.88 -11.58 -0.45
CA THR A 328 -14.60 -11.69 0.84
C THR A 328 -13.88 -12.60 1.85
N ALA A 329 -12.98 -13.47 1.39
CA ALA A 329 -12.12 -14.27 2.25
C ALA A 329 -11.08 -13.40 2.99
N ASP A 330 -10.42 -12.48 2.28
CA ASP A 330 -9.35 -11.61 2.81
C ASP A 330 -9.89 -10.65 3.86
N ILE A 331 -11.05 -10.04 3.59
CA ILE A 331 -11.65 -9.07 4.51
C ILE A 331 -12.20 -9.72 5.79
N ALA A 332 -12.39 -11.05 5.83
CA ALA A 332 -12.97 -11.76 6.97
C ALA A 332 -11.92 -12.41 7.90
N GLY A 333 -10.69 -12.67 7.44
CA GLY A 333 -9.55 -13.13 8.27
C GLY A 333 -8.49 -12.05 8.56
N LYS A 334 -7.41 -12.38 9.28
CA LYS A 334 -6.24 -11.48 9.29
C LYS A 334 -5.83 -11.28 7.83
N ILE A 335 -5.83 -10.03 7.39
CA ILE A 335 -5.17 -9.67 6.15
C ILE A 335 -3.72 -10.04 6.40
N SER A 336 -3.26 -11.15 5.81
CA SER A 336 -1.83 -11.42 5.77
C SER A 336 -1.19 -10.13 5.28
N SER A 337 -0.08 -9.68 5.86
CA SER A 337 0.74 -8.63 5.25
C SER A 337 1.30 -9.01 3.86
N ALA A 338 0.78 -10.10 3.28
CA ALA A 338 0.85 -10.57 1.91
C ALA A 338 -0.44 -10.33 1.08
N VAL A 339 -1.42 -9.56 1.58
CA VAL A 339 -2.54 -8.99 0.79
C VAL A 339 -2.38 -7.46 0.70
N GLU A 340 -1.13 -7.03 0.57
CA GLU A 340 -0.77 -5.84 -0.19
C GLU A 340 -0.38 -6.30 -1.61
N SER A 341 -1.33 -6.92 -2.29
CA SER A 341 -1.21 -7.27 -3.70
C SER A 341 -2.61 -7.29 -4.30
N THR A 342 -2.81 -6.44 -5.32
CA THR A 342 -3.98 -6.29 -6.22
C THR A 342 -5.17 -5.54 -5.60
N LYS A 343 -5.39 -4.24 -5.83
CA LYS A 343 -5.25 -3.46 -7.07
C LYS A 343 -4.78 -2.01 -6.84
N ARG A 344 -3.66 -1.78 -6.16
CA ARG A 344 -2.68 -0.91 -6.85
C ARG A 344 -2.14 -1.79 -7.96
N ILE A 345 -2.10 -1.25 -9.17
CA ILE A 345 -1.31 -1.72 -10.31
C ILE A 345 -0.33 -2.81 -9.84
N ILE A 346 -0.68 -4.10 -9.97
CA ILE A 346 0.39 -5.09 -10.13
C ILE A 346 0.61 -5.17 -11.63
N GLY A 347 1.05 -4.07 -12.23
CA GLY A 347 2.13 -4.23 -13.17
C GLY A 347 3.33 -4.31 -12.27
N ILE A 348 4.02 -5.45 -12.19
CA ILE A 348 5.36 -5.37 -11.62
C ILE A 348 6.10 -4.42 -12.54
N LYS A 349 6.53 -3.31 -11.95
CA LYS A 349 7.43 -2.34 -12.56
C LYS A 349 8.45 -1.93 -11.50
N ARG A 350 9.23 -2.92 -11.05
CA ARG A 350 10.53 -2.65 -10.46
C ARG A 350 11.50 -2.54 -11.62
N CYS A 351 11.75 -1.32 -12.04
CA CYS A 351 12.78 -1.01 -13.00
C CYS A 351 13.47 0.26 -12.49
N PRO A 352 14.80 0.28 -12.36
CA PRO A 352 15.51 1.52 -12.02
C PRO A 352 15.11 2.63 -12.98
N VAL A 353 14.95 3.86 -12.49
CA VAL A 353 14.76 4.99 -13.41
C VAL A 353 16.09 5.34 -14.08
N PRO A 354 16.09 5.84 -15.32
CA PRO A 354 17.29 6.44 -15.89
C PRO A 354 17.86 7.49 -14.94
N THR A 355 19.18 7.63 -14.95
CA THR A 355 19.84 8.68 -14.17
C THR A 355 19.31 10.05 -14.61
N LYS A 356 19.20 11.00 -13.66
CA LYS A 356 18.77 12.39 -13.96
C LYS A 356 19.64 13.08 -15.02
N PHE A 357 20.84 12.56 -15.23
CA PHE A 357 21.83 13.06 -16.17
C PHE A 357 21.81 12.38 -17.53
N TYR A 358 20.93 11.40 -17.78
CA TYR A 358 20.78 10.79 -19.10
C TYR A 358 20.70 11.85 -20.21
N THR A 359 21.48 11.65 -21.27
CA THR A 359 21.70 12.63 -22.36
C THR A 359 21.99 11.88 -23.66
N GLY A 360 21.33 12.26 -24.76
CA GLY A 360 21.58 11.72 -26.09
C GLY A 360 20.86 10.40 -26.41
N TYR A 361 21.39 9.69 -27.41
CA TYR A 361 20.91 8.40 -27.94
C TYR A 361 19.46 8.43 -28.46
N GLU A 362 19.05 9.51 -29.13
CA GLU A 362 17.66 9.63 -29.62
C GLU A 362 17.37 8.67 -30.78
N ASP A 363 18.33 8.45 -31.67
CA ASP A 363 18.18 7.52 -32.80
C ASP A 363 18.10 6.07 -32.30
N GLU A 364 18.98 5.69 -31.37
CA GLU A 364 18.97 4.36 -30.75
C GLU A 364 17.71 4.14 -29.91
N ASN A 365 17.24 5.17 -29.18
CA ASN A 365 15.96 5.12 -28.48
C ASN A 365 14.82 4.84 -29.48
N ALA A 366 14.75 5.57 -30.58
CA ALA A 366 13.72 5.37 -31.60
C ALA A 366 13.78 3.97 -32.20
N GLN A 367 14.98 3.47 -32.50
CA GLN A 367 15.20 2.12 -33.02
C GLN A 367 14.70 1.05 -32.04
N VAL A 368 15.11 1.10 -30.78
CA VAL A 368 14.74 0.09 -29.79
C VAL A 368 13.24 0.16 -29.48
N ILE A 369 12.66 1.37 -29.36
CA ILE A 369 11.21 1.56 -29.18
C ILE A 369 10.44 0.93 -30.34
N ALA A 370 10.84 1.22 -31.58
CA ALA A 370 10.21 0.64 -32.77
C ALA A 370 10.31 -0.89 -32.78
N CYS A 371 11.46 -1.44 -32.34
CA CYS A 371 11.64 -2.89 -32.26
C CYS A 371 10.68 -3.53 -31.24
N ILE A 372 10.61 -3.01 -30.00
CA ILE A 372 9.83 -3.63 -28.92
C ILE A 372 8.33 -3.33 -29.02
N THR A 373 7.91 -2.25 -29.70
CA THR A 373 6.48 -1.91 -29.87
C THR A 373 5.91 -2.30 -31.24
N GLY A 374 6.77 -2.62 -32.21
CA GLY A 374 6.38 -2.91 -33.58
C GLY A 374 5.81 -4.31 -33.79
N GLY A 375 4.53 -4.38 -34.18
CA GLY A 375 3.83 -5.61 -34.60
C GLY A 375 3.17 -6.37 -33.44
N LYS A 376 1.85 -6.60 -33.52
CA LYS A 376 1.06 -7.20 -32.41
C LYS A 376 0.92 -8.73 -32.47
N SER A 377 1.49 -9.40 -33.47
CA SER A 377 1.15 -10.80 -33.80
C SER A 377 2.15 -11.85 -33.28
N LYS A 378 3.32 -11.46 -32.77
CA LYS A 378 4.36 -12.40 -32.28
C LYS A 378 5.20 -11.80 -31.14
N LEU A 379 5.96 -12.68 -30.45
CA LEU A 379 6.97 -12.29 -29.48
C LEU A 379 8.16 -11.64 -30.21
N ARG A 380 8.69 -10.55 -29.66
CA ARG A 380 9.85 -9.83 -30.22
C ARG A 380 11.02 -9.91 -29.25
N VAL A 381 12.21 -10.20 -29.76
CA VAL A 381 13.46 -10.14 -28.98
C VAL A 381 14.32 -9.04 -29.56
N CYS A 382 14.66 -8.05 -28.74
CA CYS A 382 15.55 -6.95 -29.08
C CYS A 382 16.85 -7.06 -28.29
N VAL A 383 17.99 -6.91 -28.94
CA VAL A 383 19.31 -7.01 -28.30
C VAL A 383 20.07 -5.70 -28.47
N ILE A 384 20.43 -5.08 -27.34
CA ILE A 384 21.33 -3.93 -27.26
C ILE A 384 22.73 -4.45 -26.92
N TYR A 385 23.68 -4.34 -27.84
CA TYR A 385 25.05 -4.78 -27.60
C TYR A 385 26.08 -3.67 -27.85
N GLY A 386 27.23 -3.74 -27.18
CA GLY A 386 28.28 -2.73 -27.27
C GLY A 386 29.30 -2.82 -26.14
N LEU A 387 30.30 -1.94 -26.17
CA LEU A 387 31.40 -1.89 -25.19
C LEU A 387 30.93 -1.64 -23.74
N GLY A 388 31.80 -1.90 -22.76
CA GLY A 388 31.54 -1.57 -21.37
C GLY A 388 31.48 -0.05 -21.17
N GLY A 389 30.57 0.42 -20.30
CA GLY A 389 30.50 1.85 -19.94
C GLY A 389 29.94 2.81 -21.01
N VAL A 390 29.41 2.30 -22.14
CA VAL A 390 28.74 3.15 -23.15
C VAL A 390 27.32 3.58 -22.77
N GLY A 391 26.66 2.89 -21.82
CA GLY A 391 25.33 3.27 -21.33
C GLY A 391 24.17 2.39 -21.82
N LYS A 392 24.42 1.12 -22.19
CA LYS A 392 23.38 0.17 -22.63
C LYS A 392 22.22 0.04 -21.64
N THR A 393 22.55 -0.13 -20.36
CA THR A 393 21.56 -0.17 -19.27
C THR A 393 20.75 1.12 -19.24
N GLN A 394 21.39 2.29 -19.32
CA GLN A 394 20.69 3.56 -19.33
C GLN A 394 19.76 3.75 -20.55
N LEU A 395 20.17 3.27 -21.74
CA LEU A 395 19.31 3.23 -22.92
C LEU A 395 18.09 2.32 -22.69
N ALA A 396 18.30 1.12 -22.15
CA ALA A 396 17.20 0.19 -21.82
C ALA A 396 16.22 0.82 -20.83
N LEU A 397 16.71 1.44 -19.75
CA LEU A 397 15.88 2.15 -18.78
C LEU A 397 15.11 3.32 -19.43
N SER A 398 15.73 4.07 -20.34
CA SER A 398 15.08 5.19 -21.04
C SER A 398 13.95 4.70 -21.94
N VAL A 399 14.18 3.62 -22.67
CA VAL A 399 13.15 2.97 -23.51
C VAL A 399 12.00 2.45 -22.66
N ILE A 400 12.28 1.83 -21.52
CA ILE A 400 11.28 1.35 -20.57
C ILE A 400 10.43 2.52 -20.06
N GLU A 401 11.06 3.63 -19.68
CA GLU A 401 10.36 4.84 -19.23
C GLU A 401 9.45 5.41 -20.34
N ARG A 402 9.96 5.52 -21.57
CA ARG A 402 9.21 6.05 -22.74
C ARG A 402 8.07 5.13 -23.21
N THR A 403 8.17 3.82 -22.97
CA THR A 403 7.15 2.83 -23.35
C THR A 403 6.35 2.31 -22.17
N TRP A 404 6.45 2.96 -21.01
CA TRP A 404 5.84 2.50 -19.76
C TRP A 404 4.36 2.17 -19.88
N THR A 405 3.58 2.95 -20.65
CA THR A 405 2.14 2.77 -20.81
C THR A 405 1.75 1.64 -21.78
N GLU A 406 2.70 1.08 -22.53
CA GLU A 406 2.45 -0.01 -23.49
C GLU A 406 2.40 -1.39 -22.85
N TRP A 407 2.89 -1.51 -21.60
CA TRP A 407 3.13 -2.78 -20.92
C TRP A 407 2.28 -2.89 -19.66
N ASP A 408 1.55 -4.01 -19.55
CA ASP A 408 0.86 -4.41 -18.33
C ASP A 408 1.87 -4.84 -17.27
N HIS A 409 2.96 -5.53 -17.67
CA HIS A 409 4.06 -5.94 -16.78
C HIS A 409 5.44 -5.63 -17.36
N ILE A 410 6.37 -5.21 -16.50
CA ILE A 410 7.79 -5.01 -16.83
C ILE A 410 8.64 -5.81 -15.85
N ILE A 411 9.31 -6.84 -16.35
CA ILE A 411 10.13 -7.75 -15.57
C ILE A 411 11.58 -7.40 -15.83
N TYR A 412 12.22 -6.70 -14.90
CA TYR A 412 13.64 -6.36 -14.99
C TYR A 412 14.47 -7.44 -14.29
N VAL A 413 15.37 -8.07 -15.03
CA VAL A 413 16.14 -9.24 -14.62
C VAL A 413 17.63 -8.93 -14.79
N ASP A 414 18.40 -9.08 -13.72
CA ASP A 414 19.85 -9.16 -13.84
C ASP A 414 20.24 -10.53 -14.42
N ALA A 415 20.84 -10.50 -15.60
CA ALA A 415 21.26 -11.66 -16.38
C ALA A 415 22.76 -11.98 -16.21
N SER A 416 23.39 -11.47 -15.15
CA SER A 416 24.79 -11.73 -14.81
C SER A 416 25.08 -13.23 -14.56
N SER A 417 24.09 -13.98 -14.07
CA SER A 417 24.19 -15.42 -13.75
C SER A 417 22.83 -16.12 -13.91
N ALA A 418 22.83 -17.46 -14.02
CA ALA A 418 21.59 -18.24 -14.07
C ALA A 418 20.79 -18.11 -12.77
N GLU A 419 21.50 -18.10 -11.64
CA GLU A 419 20.94 -17.95 -10.29
C GLU A 419 20.25 -16.58 -10.12
N ALA A 420 20.84 -15.50 -10.65
CA ALA A 420 20.23 -14.17 -10.61
C ALA A 420 18.93 -14.11 -11.44
N ILE A 421 18.93 -14.73 -12.63
CA ILE A 421 17.74 -14.82 -13.49
C ILE A 421 16.63 -15.60 -12.80
N GLU A 422 16.94 -16.80 -12.31
CA GLU A 422 15.98 -17.68 -11.64
C GLU A 422 15.40 -17.00 -10.41
N LYS A 423 16.24 -16.40 -9.57
CA LYS A 423 15.79 -15.65 -8.40
C LYS A 423 14.84 -14.51 -8.78
N ALA A 424 15.16 -13.71 -9.80
CA ALA A 424 14.30 -12.60 -10.23
C ALA A 424 12.94 -13.10 -10.75
N LEU A 425 12.92 -14.21 -11.48
CA LEU A 425 11.69 -14.84 -11.96
C LEU A 425 10.88 -15.45 -10.80
N GLU A 426 11.52 -16.13 -9.85
CA GLU A 426 10.87 -16.68 -8.66
C GLU A 426 10.26 -15.60 -7.76
N GLU A 427 10.97 -14.47 -7.58
CA GLU A 427 10.44 -13.30 -6.89
C GLU A 427 9.22 -12.73 -7.60
N PHE A 428 9.25 -12.63 -8.95
CA PHE A 428 8.10 -12.22 -9.75
C PHE A 428 6.94 -13.21 -9.59
N GLY A 429 7.20 -14.52 -9.70
CA GLY A 429 6.20 -15.58 -9.58
C GLY A 429 5.54 -15.60 -8.22
N THR A 430 6.33 -15.45 -7.16
CA THR A 430 5.85 -15.34 -5.78
C THR A 430 5.00 -14.10 -5.58
N ALA A 431 5.47 -12.94 -6.06
CA ALA A 431 4.73 -11.67 -5.98
C ALA A 431 3.40 -11.70 -6.75
N LYS A 432 3.32 -12.52 -7.80
CA LYS A 432 2.12 -12.70 -8.64
C LYS A 432 1.27 -13.90 -8.26
N SER A 433 1.68 -14.69 -7.27
CA SER A 433 1.02 -15.97 -6.92
C SER A 433 0.89 -16.93 -8.11
N ILE A 434 1.88 -16.95 -9.00
CA ILE A 434 1.94 -17.84 -10.17
C ILE A 434 2.50 -19.22 -9.76
N GLY A 435 3.59 -19.23 -9.00
CA GLY A 435 4.35 -20.41 -8.65
C GLY A 435 5.66 -20.06 -7.97
N GLN A 436 6.40 -21.08 -7.52
CA GLN A 436 7.71 -20.92 -6.87
C GLN A 436 8.89 -21.23 -7.79
N GLY A 437 8.65 -21.79 -8.99
CA GLY A 437 9.71 -22.04 -9.96
C GLY A 437 9.70 -21.01 -11.10
N TYR A 438 10.88 -20.70 -11.64
CA TYR A 438 11.00 -19.83 -12.82
C TYR A 438 10.21 -20.36 -14.03
N LYS A 439 10.08 -21.69 -14.17
CA LYS A 439 9.30 -22.33 -15.25
C LYS A 439 7.81 -21.99 -15.17
N ASP A 440 7.24 -21.94 -13.98
CA ASP A 440 5.83 -21.57 -13.77
C ASP A 440 5.56 -20.15 -14.30
N VAL A 441 6.55 -19.25 -14.15
CA VAL A 441 6.49 -17.88 -14.65
C VAL A 441 6.58 -17.82 -16.16
N ILE A 442 7.50 -18.58 -16.77
CA ILE A 442 7.59 -18.68 -18.24
C ILE A 442 6.29 -19.22 -18.81
N ASP A 443 5.75 -20.31 -18.26
CA ASP A 443 4.48 -20.89 -18.69
C ASP A 443 3.34 -19.86 -18.57
N TRP A 444 3.26 -19.14 -17.44
CA TRP A 444 2.27 -18.07 -17.28
C TRP A 444 2.41 -16.96 -18.33
N MET A 445 3.63 -16.53 -18.65
CA MET A 445 3.88 -15.48 -19.64
C MET A 445 3.43 -15.88 -21.05
N GLU A 446 3.45 -17.17 -21.38
CA GLU A 446 2.95 -17.68 -22.65
C GLU A 446 1.41 -17.64 -22.77
N PHE A 447 0.69 -17.67 -21.66
CA PHE A 447 -0.78 -17.85 -21.64
C PHE A 447 -1.58 -16.73 -20.95
N CYS A 448 -0.95 -15.76 -20.27
CA CYS A 448 -1.65 -14.76 -19.47
C CYS A 448 -2.55 -13.81 -20.27
N GLY A 449 -2.31 -13.65 -21.58
CA GLY A 449 -3.08 -12.77 -22.47
C GLY A 449 -2.85 -11.28 -22.22
N GLU A 450 -1.92 -10.92 -21.34
CA GLU A 450 -1.53 -9.55 -20.99
C GLU A 450 -0.21 -9.17 -21.68
N ARG A 451 0.02 -7.88 -21.97
CA ARG A 451 1.25 -7.42 -22.62
C ARG A 451 2.37 -7.26 -21.59
N TRP A 452 3.49 -7.92 -21.81
CA TRP A 452 4.65 -7.80 -20.93
C TRP A 452 5.93 -7.46 -21.70
N LEU A 453 6.84 -6.77 -20.98
CA LEU A 453 8.22 -6.54 -21.38
C LEU A 453 9.14 -7.24 -20.37
N MET A 454 9.98 -8.15 -20.86
CA MET A 454 11.02 -8.78 -20.05
C MET A 454 12.39 -8.23 -20.44
N VAL A 455 13.17 -7.77 -19.47
CA VAL A 455 14.47 -7.13 -19.70
C VAL A 455 15.54 -7.95 -19.01
N PHE A 456 16.45 -8.52 -19.80
CA PHE A 456 17.67 -9.16 -19.33
C PHE A 456 18.82 -8.17 -19.41
N ASP A 457 19.13 -7.50 -18.31
CA ASP A 457 20.26 -6.57 -18.23
C ASP A 457 21.55 -7.33 -17.89
N ASN A 458 22.69 -6.88 -18.40
CA ASN A 458 24.01 -7.43 -18.05
C ASN A 458 24.19 -8.93 -18.43
N ALA A 459 23.64 -9.36 -19.56
CA ALA A 459 23.79 -10.72 -20.10
C ALA A 459 25.19 -10.94 -20.71
N ASP A 460 26.24 -10.76 -19.90
CA ASP A 460 27.64 -10.72 -20.32
C ASP A 460 28.40 -12.02 -20.09
N THR A 461 27.79 -12.97 -19.37
CA THR A 461 28.43 -14.23 -18.96
C THR A 461 28.19 -15.31 -20.01
N PRO A 462 29.21 -15.79 -20.75
CA PRO A 462 29.03 -16.74 -21.85
C PRO A 462 28.43 -18.10 -21.43
N SER A 463 28.60 -18.50 -20.17
CA SER A 463 28.02 -19.75 -19.63
C SER A 463 26.53 -19.62 -19.29
N THR A 464 25.99 -18.41 -19.20
CA THR A 464 24.58 -18.16 -18.87
C THR A 464 23.75 -18.22 -20.15
N ASN A 465 22.98 -19.30 -20.34
CA ASN A 465 22.12 -19.45 -21.52
C ASN A 465 20.81 -18.67 -21.38
N VAL A 466 20.80 -17.36 -21.69
CA VAL A 466 19.60 -16.51 -21.57
C VAL A 466 18.43 -17.03 -22.41
N GLN A 467 18.69 -17.70 -23.53
CA GLN A 467 17.65 -18.23 -24.42
C GLN A 467 16.68 -19.19 -23.71
N GLN A 468 17.15 -19.93 -22.71
CA GLN A 468 16.31 -20.89 -21.97
C GLN A 468 15.23 -20.23 -21.10
N TYR A 469 15.36 -18.93 -20.83
CA TYR A 469 14.43 -18.14 -20.03
C TYR A 469 13.54 -17.24 -20.91
N ILE A 470 13.64 -17.33 -22.23
CA ILE A 470 12.79 -16.58 -23.16
C ILE A 470 11.54 -17.44 -23.46
N PRO A 471 10.32 -16.94 -23.20
CA PRO A 471 9.09 -17.64 -23.58
C PRO A 471 9.05 -17.96 -25.08
N THR A 472 8.44 -19.07 -25.47
CA THR A 472 8.34 -19.47 -26.88
C THR A 472 7.25 -18.70 -27.63
N ARG A 473 6.27 -18.15 -26.91
CA ARG A 473 5.10 -17.44 -27.44
C ARG A 473 4.77 -16.21 -26.60
N GLY A 474 4.11 -15.23 -27.22
CA GLY A 474 3.65 -14.01 -26.56
C GLY A 474 3.16 -12.99 -27.58
N GLN A 475 1.83 -12.88 -27.76
CA GLN A 475 1.28 -11.92 -28.72
C GLN A 475 1.39 -10.50 -28.16
N GLY A 476 2.07 -9.60 -28.89
CA GLY A 476 2.24 -8.21 -28.47
C GLY A 476 3.14 -8.02 -27.23
N CYS A 477 3.97 -9.03 -26.94
CA CYS A 477 4.94 -9.06 -25.84
C CYS A 477 6.37 -8.96 -26.39
N SER A 478 7.30 -8.48 -25.57
CA SER A 478 8.68 -8.22 -26.00
C SER A 478 9.72 -8.60 -24.94
N VAL A 479 10.91 -8.96 -25.41
CA VAL A 479 12.12 -9.19 -24.62
C VAL A 479 13.17 -8.18 -25.06
N LEU A 480 13.86 -7.56 -24.10
CA LEU A 480 15.01 -6.68 -24.31
C LEU A 480 16.22 -7.28 -23.61
N VAL A 481 17.36 -7.36 -24.29
CA VAL A 481 18.61 -7.89 -23.72
C VAL A 481 19.71 -6.85 -23.83
N THR A 482 20.44 -6.56 -22.75
CA THR A 482 21.68 -5.76 -22.81
C THR A 482 22.89 -6.65 -22.63
N THR A 483 23.92 -6.49 -23.47
CA THR A 483 25.10 -7.39 -23.44
C THR A 483 26.36 -6.79 -24.08
N ARG A 484 27.52 -7.35 -23.76
CA ARG A 484 28.79 -7.19 -24.47
C ARG A 484 29.04 -8.33 -25.49
N LEU A 485 28.28 -9.42 -25.42
CA LEU A 485 28.45 -10.60 -26.26
C LEU A 485 27.74 -10.39 -27.60
N THR A 486 28.52 -10.36 -28.68
CA THR A 486 27.97 -10.22 -30.04
C THR A 486 27.09 -11.39 -30.46
N ASP A 487 27.35 -12.59 -29.92
CA ASP A 487 26.66 -13.81 -30.31
C ASP A 487 25.19 -13.84 -29.87
N LEU A 488 24.81 -13.06 -28.85
CA LEU A 488 23.41 -12.92 -28.42
C LEU A 488 22.55 -12.17 -29.44
N ALA A 489 23.14 -11.47 -30.42
CA ALA A 489 22.40 -10.91 -31.54
C ALA A 489 21.64 -11.99 -32.34
N ASN A 490 22.11 -13.24 -32.31
CA ASN A 490 21.46 -14.39 -32.95
C ASN A 490 20.12 -14.79 -32.30
N LEU A 491 19.77 -14.24 -31.15
CA LEU A 491 18.44 -14.43 -30.52
C LEU A 491 17.31 -13.68 -31.24
N THR A 492 17.66 -12.78 -32.17
CA THR A 492 16.70 -11.89 -32.81
C THR A 492 16.25 -12.40 -34.19
N ASP A 493 15.06 -11.97 -34.62
CA ASP A 493 14.46 -12.37 -35.91
C ASP A 493 15.11 -11.68 -37.14
N GLY A 494 15.98 -10.69 -36.94
CA GLY A 494 16.57 -9.92 -38.03
C GLY A 494 17.37 -8.69 -37.56
N PRO A 495 18.11 -8.04 -38.48
CA PRO A 495 19.06 -6.97 -38.15
C PRO A 495 18.39 -5.73 -37.55
N GLU A 496 17.12 -5.47 -37.86
CA GLU A 496 16.35 -4.34 -37.30
C GLU A 496 16.07 -4.49 -35.80
N SER A 497 16.20 -5.71 -35.27
CA SER A 497 15.99 -6.02 -33.85
C SER A 497 17.29 -6.02 -33.02
N VAL A 498 18.41 -5.68 -33.65
CA VAL A 498 19.71 -5.56 -33.00
C VAL A 498 20.14 -4.09 -33.00
N CYS A 499 20.37 -3.53 -31.81
CA CYS A 499 20.88 -2.19 -31.62
C CYS A 499 22.34 -2.25 -31.16
N HIS A 500 23.26 -1.81 -32.03
CA HIS A 500 24.65 -1.63 -31.64
C HIS A 500 24.82 -0.26 -30.99
N LEU A 501 24.92 -0.23 -29.66
CA LEU A 501 25.15 1.02 -28.94
C LEU A 501 26.63 1.38 -29.02
N SER A 502 26.92 2.36 -29.85
CA SER A 502 28.27 2.89 -30.02
C SER A 502 28.61 3.92 -28.93
N ARG A 503 29.74 4.60 -29.08
CA ARG A 503 30.17 5.65 -28.14
C ARG A 503 29.28 6.89 -28.32
N MET A 504 29.18 7.71 -27.27
CA MET A 504 28.42 8.95 -27.35
C MET A 504 28.96 9.87 -28.44
N SER A 505 28.07 10.72 -28.99
CA SER A 505 28.52 11.82 -29.82
C SER A 505 29.35 12.81 -28.99
N GLN A 506 30.27 13.53 -29.65
CA GLN A 506 31.11 14.53 -28.99
C GLN A 506 30.27 15.63 -28.32
N THR A 507 29.17 16.01 -28.96
CA THR A 507 28.22 17.02 -28.49
C THR A 507 27.44 16.54 -27.27
N ASP A 508 26.90 15.32 -27.30
CA ASP A 508 26.14 14.77 -26.18
C ASP A 508 27.04 14.47 -24.98
N GLY A 509 28.26 13.98 -25.22
CA GLY A 509 29.24 13.76 -24.17
C GLY A 509 29.65 15.06 -23.48
N ALA A 510 29.85 16.15 -24.22
CA ALA A 510 30.12 17.46 -23.64
C ALA A 510 28.91 17.99 -22.86
N ALA A 511 27.70 17.86 -23.41
CA ALA A 511 26.47 18.25 -22.72
C ALA A 511 26.30 17.47 -21.40
N LEU A 512 26.55 16.16 -21.41
CA LEU A 512 26.51 15.30 -20.21
C LEU A 512 27.52 15.77 -19.16
N LEU A 513 28.78 16.01 -19.54
CA LEU A 513 29.82 16.47 -18.63
C LEU A 513 29.44 17.79 -17.97
N VAL A 514 29.00 18.77 -18.78
CA VAL A 514 28.59 20.10 -18.29
C VAL A 514 27.39 20.00 -17.37
N LYS A 515 26.40 19.16 -17.72
CA LYS A 515 25.18 18.94 -16.93
C LYS A 515 25.51 18.41 -15.54
N ILE A 516 26.49 17.51 -15.41
CA ILE A 516 26.92 16.94 -14.12
C ILE A 516 27.82 17.94 -13.37
N ALA A 517 28.80 18.53 -14.03
CA ALA A 517 29.74 19.47 -13.40
C ALA A 517 29.06 20.75 -12.87
N SER A 518 27.93 21.16 -13.46
CA SER A 518 27.25 22.43 -13.15
C SER A 518 26.10 22.33 -12.11
N LEU A 519 26.04 21.25 -11.32
CA LEU A 519 24.99 20.99 -10.30
C LEU A 519 24.82 22.08 -9.22
N GLY A 520 25.64 23.14 -9.23
CA GLY A 520 25.60 24.31 -8.32
C GLY A 520 25.18 25.66 -8.94
N ASN A 521 24.50 25.70 -10.10
CA ASN A 521 23.98 26.94 -10.74
C ASN A 521 25.04 28.00 -11.14
N GLN A 522 26.25 27.59 -11.54
CA GLN A 522 27.23 28.51 -12.13
C GLN A 522 27.16 28.50 -13.66
N CYS A 523 27.07 29.68 -14.27
CA CYS A 523 27.19 29.84 -15.72
C CYS A 523 28.63 29.55 -16.13
N MET A 524 28.88 28.48 -16.88
CA MET A 524 30.23 28.13 -17.31
C MET A 524 30.73 29.06 -18.42
N SER A 525 32.01 29.42 -18.35
CA SER A 525 32.69 30.21 -19.39
C SER A 525 32.82 29.41 -20.70
N ASP A 526 32.89 30.11 -21.84
CA ASP A 526 33.11 29.45 -23.14
C ASP A 526 34.48 28.76 -23.25
N TYR A 527 35.44 29.16 -22.40
CA TYR A 527 36.72 28.48 -22.26
C TYR A 527 36.54 27.08 -21.64
N GLU A 528 35.77 26.98 -20.56
CA GLU A 528 35.47 25.69 -19.89
C GLU A 528 34.63 24.75 -20.77
N LYS A 529 33.72 25.29 -21.59
CA LYS A 529 32.99 24.47 -22.58
C LYS A 529 33.93 23.82 -23.61
N LYS A 530 34.91 24.58 -24.13
CA LYS A 530 35.94 24.03 -25.03
C LYS A 530 36.86 23.02 -24.32
N ALA A 531 37.14 23.21 -23.04
CA ALA A 531 37.87 22.24 -22.25
C ALA A 531 37.07 20.94 -22.06
N ALA A 532 35.75 21.03 -21.88
CA ALA A 532 34.84 19.90 -21.78
C ALA A 532 34.86 19.04 -23.05
N GLU A 533 34.81 19.65 -24.23
CA GLU A 533 34.92 18.92 -25.51
C GLU A 533 36.23 18.12 -25.59
N LYS A 534 37.37 18.75 -25.27
CA LYS A 534 38.66 18.07 -25.29
C LYS A 534 38.74 16.94 -24.27
N LEU A 535 38.19 17.13 -23.07
CA LEU A 535 38.17 16.10 -22.04
C LEU A 535 37.33 14.90 -22.45
N VAL A 536 36.15 15.13 -23.04
CA VAL A 536 35.29 14.06 -23.58
C VAL A 536 35.98 13.30 -24.71
N GLN A 537 36.75 14.00 -25.56
CA GLN A 537 37.57 13.37 -26.59
C GLN A 537 38.68 12.50 -25.97
N ASP A 538 39.33 12.96 -24.91
CA ASP A 538 40.36 12.21 -24.17
C ASP A 538 39.79 10.91 -23.57
N PHE A 539 38.51 10.92 -23.18
CA PHE A 539 37.75 9.74 -22.72
C PHE A 539 37.27 8.82 -23.84
N GLY A 540 37.44 9.21 -25.10
CA GLY A 540 36.89 8.48 -26.24
C GLY A 540 35.36 8.40 -26.22
N CYS A 541 34.69 9.42 -25.67
CA CYS A 541 33.23 9.52 -25.59
C CYS A 541 32.54 8.34 -24.86
N LEU A 542 33.21 7.76 -23.86
CA LEU A 542 32.62 6.74 -22.99
C LEU A 542 31.77 7.42 -21.90
N ALA A 543 30.47 7.14 -21.90
CA ALA A 543 29.51 7.75 -20.99
C ALA A 543 29.93 7.62 -19.52
N LEU A 544 30.38 6.43 -19.09
CA LEU A 544 30.75 6.18 -17.70
C LEU A 544 31.98 7.00 -17.23
N ALA A 545 32.99 7.13 -18.09
CA ALA A 545 34.17 7.96 -17.78
C ALA A 545 33.80 9.44 -17.65
N ILE A 546 32.86 9.92 -18.48
CA ILE A 546 32.33 11.28 -18.40
C ILE A 546 31.58 11.51 -17.09
N VAL A 547 30.77 10.55 -16.67
CA VAL A 547 30.00 10.62 -15.40
C VAL A 547 30.95 10.67 -14.20
N HIS A 548 31.97 9.81 -14.14
CA HIS A 548 32.98 9.85 -13.07
C HIS A 548 33.67 11.22 -12.99
N ALA A 549 34.12 11.74 -14.13
CA ALA A 549 34.77 13.05 -14.19
C ALA A 549 33.85 14.19 -13.74
N GLY A 550 32.61 14.23 -14.23
CA GLY A 550 31.63 15.23 -13.83
C GLY A 550 31.29 15.16 -12.34
N ALA A 551 31.15 13.95 -11.79
CA ALA A 551 30.90 13.75 -10.37
C ALA A 551 32.07 14.26 -9.52
N TYR A 552 33.31 13.92 -9.89
CA TYR A 552 34.50 14.42 -9.22
C TYR A 552 34.57 15.96 -9.23
N ILE A 553 34.36 16.58 -10.39
CA ILE A 553 34.42 18.03 -10.57
C ILE A 553 33.37 18.72 -9.70
N SER A 554 32.13 18.23 -9.72
CA SER A 554 31.03 18.83 -8.94
C SER A 554 31.23 18.74 -7.43
N HIS A 555 31.89 17.68 -6.92
CA HIS A 555 32.12 17.49 -5.49
C HIS A 555 33.43 18.14 -4.98
N SER A 556 34.38 18.38 -5.88
CA SER A 556 35.66 19.00 -5.55
C SER A 556 35.56 20.52 -5.56
N ARG A 557 35.60 21.15 -4.37
CA ARG A 557 35.51 22.62 -4.24
C ARG A 557 36.60 23.32 -5.06
N GLY A 558 36.17 24.16 -6.02
CA GLY A 558 37.06 24.97 -6.85
C GLY A 558 37.71 24.22 -8.01
N MET A 559 37.40 22.95 -8.23
CA MET A 559 37.93 22.16 -9.35
C MET A 559 37.26 22.60 -10.66
N THR A 560 38.06 23.03 -11.64
CA THR A 560 37.61 23.32 -13.00
C THR A 560 37.77 22.11 -13.94
N ILE A 561 37.11 22.13 -15.09
CA ILE A 561 37.25 21.08 -16.11
C ILE A 561 38.68 21.07 -16.65
N THR A 562 39.28 22.25 -16.80
CA THR A 562 40.67 22.39 -17.27
C THR A 562 41.68 21.78 -16.29
N GLU A 563 41.50 22.00 -14.98
CA GLU A 563 42.34 21.41 -13.93
C GLU A 563 42.14 19.90 -13.85
N TYR A 564 40.90 19.42 -13.89
CA TYR A 564 40.62 17.99 -13.89
C TYR A 564 41.23 17.28 -15.10
N ARG A 565 41.14 17.89 -16.29
CA ARG A 565 41.77 17.35 -17.50
C ARG A 565 43.28 17.22 -17.34
N SER A 566 43.93 18.19 -16.70
CA SER A 566 45.37 18.13 -16.41
C SER A 566 45.71 17.00 -15.44
N LEU A 567 44.91 16.83 -14.38
CA LEU A 567 45.02 15.71 -13.45
C LEU A 567 44.87 14.36 -14.17
N PHE A 568 43.80 14.18 -14.95
CA PHE A 568 43.57 12.97 -15.73
C PHE A 568 44.77 12.62 -16.63
N LEU A 569 45.28 13.59 -17.39
CA LEU A 569 46.41 13.35 -18.30
C LEU A 569 47.70 12.97 -17.55
N SER A 570 47.94 13.56 -16.38
CA SER A 570 49.09 13.21 -15.54
C SER A 570 49.02 11.80 -14.94
N GLN A 571 47.81 11.30 -14.64
CA GLN A 571 47.61 9.96 -14.06
C GLN A 571 47.48 8.87 -15.12
N ARG A 572 47.07 9.21 -16.35
CA ARG A 572 46.70 8.26 -17.41
C ARG A 572 47.73 7.16 -17.67
N ARG A 573 49.02 7.51 -17.74
CA ARG A 573 50.08 6.52 -18.05
C ARG A 573 50.24 5.51 -16.92
N ARG A 574 50.35 6.00 -15.68
CA ARG A 574 50.45 5.14 -14.49
C ARG A 574 49.23 4.22 -14.37
N MET A 575 48.03 4.76 -14.56
CA MET A 575 46.79 4.00 -14.43
C MET A 575 46.59 2.97 -15.54
N LEU A 576 47.10 3.24 -16.75
CA LEU A 576 47.13 2.24 -17.82
C LEU A 576 48.06 1.07 -17.47
N ASP A 577 49.23 1.34 -16.89
CA ASP A 577 50.16 0.31 -16.46
C ASP A 577 49.52 -0.56 -15.36
N GLU A 578 48.91 0.05 -14.33
CA GLU A 578 48.17 -0.67 -13.27
C GLU A 578 47.00 -1.49 -13.85
N TYR A 579 46.21 -0.93 -14.78
CA TYR A 579 45.10 -1.65 -15.43
C TYR A 579 45.58 -2.87 -16.23
N ASN A 580 46.75 -2.78 -16.86
CA ASN A 580 47.31 -3.90 -17.63
C ASN A 580 47.75 -5.05 -16.74
N GLU A 581 48.13 -4.79 -15.49
CA GLU A 581 48.49 -5.82 -14.50
C GLU A 581 47.27 -6.52 -13.89
N LEU A 582 46.06 -5.94 -14.03
CA LEU A 582 44.84 -6.57 -13.52
C LEU A 582 44.56 -7.94 -14.17
N PRO A 583 43.99 -8.89 -13.40
CA PRO A 583 43.54 -10.16 -13.95
C PRO A 583 42.48 -9.93 -15.02
N ALA A 584 42.38 -10.84 -15.99
CA ALA A 584 41.43 -10.72 -17.09
C ALA A 584 39.97 -10.57 -16.62
N THR A 585 39.64 -11.16 -15.47
CA THR A 585 38.33 -11.08 -14.82
C THR A 585 37.98 -9.68 -14.28
N ALA A 586 38.99 -8.85 -13.96
CA ALA A 586 38.79 -7.48 -13.48
C ALA A 586 38.85 -6.43 -14.59
N LYS A 587 39.14 -6.84 -15.84
CA LYS A 587 39.20 -5.95 -17.00
C LYS A 587 37.83 -5.80 -17.64
N LEU A 588 37.44 -4.55 -17.93
CA LEU A 588 36.14 -4.22 -18.53
C LEU A 588 36.09 -4.58 -20.02
N ASP A 589 37.01 -4.03 -20.81
CA ASP A 589 37.23 -4.31 -22.23
C ASP A 589 38.58 -3.73 -22.72
N LYS A 590 38.82 -3.75 -24.05
CA LYS A 590 40.03 -3.23 -24.71
C LYS A 590 40.27 -1.72 -24.51
N ARG A 591 39.31 -0.96 -23.98
CA ARG A 591 39.37 0.48 -23.64
C ARG A 591 38.93 0.78 -22.20
N GLY A 592 38.90 -0.24 -21.35
CA GLY A 592 38.52 -0.10 -19.95
C GLY A 592 39.52 0.70 -19.10
N ASP A 593 40.72 0.95 -19.61
CA ASP A 593 41.77 1.75 -18.97
C ASP A 593 41.31 3.17 -18.65
N THR A 594 40.50 3.77 -19.53
CA THR A 594 40.00 5.15 -19.34
C THR A 594 38.93 5.20 -18.24
N VAL A 595 38.02 4.22 -18.22
CA VAL A 595 37.03 4.07 -17.15
C VAL A 595 37.71 3.78 -15.83
N TYR A 596 38.70 2.88 -15.82
CA TYR A 596 39.52 2.57 -14.64
C TYR A 596 40.25 3.81 -14.12
N THR A 597 40.88 4.59 -15.01
CA THR A 597 41.61 5.83 -14.62
C THR A 597 40.68 6.82 -13.94
N THR A 598 39.50 7.10 -14.52
CA THR A 598 38.53 8.04 -13.95
C THR A 598 37.92 7.53 -12.64
N TRP A 599 37.62 6.23 -12.56
CA TRP A 599 37.18 5.58 -11.32
C TRP A 599 38.24 5.67 -10.23
N ARG A 600 39.50 5.36 -10.55
CA ARG A 600 40.60 5.37 -9.60
C ARG A 600 40.89 6.76 -9.04
N ILE A 601 40.82 7.79 -9.88
CA ILE A 601 40.91 9.19 -9.44
C ILE A 601 39.79 9.53 -8.44
N CYS A 602 38.57 9.03 -8.64
CA CYS A 602 37.48 9.20 -7.68
C CYS A 602 37.72 8.41 -6.39
N TYR A 603 38.18 7.16 -6.52
CA TYR A 603 38.49 6.27 -5.41
C TYR A 603 39.57 6.88 -4.49
N ASP A 604 40.60 7.49 -5.05
CA ASP A 604 41.68 8.12 -4.28
C ASP A 604 41.22 9.37 -3.49
N GLN A 605 40.02 9.92 -3.74
CA GLN A 605 39.44 10.98 -2.89
C GLN A 605 38.68 10.46 -1.66
N LEU A 606 38.38 9.17 -1.62
CA LEU A 606 37.59 8.60 -0.55
C LEU A 606 38.40 8.59 0.74
N LYS A 607 37.69 8.77 1.87
CA LYS A 607 38.28 8.59 3.19
C LYS A 607 38.64 7.10 3.38
N PRO A 608 39.67 6.76 4.19
CA PRO A 608 40.04 5.37 4.44
C PRO A 608 38.86 4.47 4.85
N GLU A 609 37.94 4.99 5.67
CA GLU A 609 36.77 4.25 6.15
C GLU A 609 35.76 3.96 5.03
N SER A 610 35.66 4.84 4.03
CA SER A 610 34.83 4.65 2.84
C SER A 610 35.45 3.61 1.89
N CYS A 611 36.77 3.60 1.77
CA CYS A 611 37.49 2.57 1.02
C CYS A 611 37.28 1.18 1.64
N GLU A 612 37.37 1.07 2.96
CA GLU A 612 37.10 -0.19 3.67
C GLU A 612 35.65 -0.67 3.46
N LEU A 613 34.66 0.24 3.46
CA LEU A 613 33.28 -0.12 3.10
C LEU A 613 33.19 -0.70 1.69
N LEU A 614 33.81 -0.03 0.72
CA LEU A 614 33.82 -0.47 -0.68
C LEU A 614 34.42 -1.87 -0.83
N TRP A 615 35.48 -2.18 -0.08
CA TRP A 615 36.07 -3.53 -0.09
C TRP A 615 35.12 -4.58 0.48
N LEU A 616 34.38 -4.25 1.54
CA LEU A 616 33.41 -5.17 2.12
C LEU A 616 32.24 -5.44 1.18
N ILE A 617 31.68 -4.41 0.55
CA ILE A 617 30.57 -4.58 -0.40
C ILE A 617 31.01 -5.25 -1.70
N ALA A 618 32.29 -5.20 -2.08
CA ALA A 618 32.80 -5.85 -3.28
C ALA A 618 32.69 -7.39 -3.23
N TYR A 619 32.51 -7.99 -2.04
CA TYR A 619 32.22 -9.42 -1.88
C TYR A 619 30.72 -9.74 -1.94
N LEU A 620 29.86 -8.73 -1.93
CA LEU A 620 28.42 -8.87 -2.06
C LEU A 620 28.01 -8.73 -3.53
N HIS A 621 26.81 -9.21 -3.85
CA HIS A 621 26.21 -8.88 -5.14
C HIS A 621 26.04 -7.35 -5.25
N HIS A 622 26.33 -6.77 -6.41
CA HIS A 622 26.34 -5.31 -6.59
C HIS A 622 24.96 -4.66 -6.41
N ASP A 623 23.89 -5.45 -6.55
CA ASP A 623 22.51 -4.99 -6.35
C ASP A 623 21.96 -5.36 -4.96
N SER A 624 20.99 -4.57 -4.49
CA SER A 624 20.21 -4.83 -3.27
C SER A 624 21.03 -4.96 -1.96
N ILE A 625 22.17 -4.28 -1.88
CA ILE A 625 22.99 -4.19 -0.66
C ILE A 625 22.30 -3.26 0.36
N SER A 626 21.65 -3.85 1.37
CA SER A 626 20.95 -3.10 2.41
C SER A 626 21.86 -2.72 3.58
N VAL A 627 21.71 -1.51 4.11
CA VAL A 627 22.33 -1.05 5.37
C VAL A 627 22.03 -2.01 6.53
N ASP A 628 20.87 -2.68 6.52
CA ASP A 628 20.48 -3.63 7.56
C ASP A 628 21.40 -4.86 7.64
N ILE A 629 22.11 -5.22 6.57
CA ILE A 629 23.11 -6.31 6.64
C ILE A 629 24.27 -5.91 7.56
N PHE A 630 24.75 -4.67 7.42
CA PHE A 630 25.83 -4.11 8.24
C PHE A 630 25.38 -3.87 9.66
N LYS A 631 24.15 -3.37 9.85
CA LYS A 631 23.56 -3.15 11.18
C LYS A 631 23.45 -4.44 11.99
N ARG A 632 22.89 -5.50 11.39
CA ARG A 632 22.77 -6.80 12.05
C ARG A 632 24.14 -7.43 12.29
N ALA A 633 25.05 -7.33 11.33
CA ALA A 633 26.40 -7.83 11.48
C ALA A 633 27.13 -7.12 12.64
N ALA A 634 27.08 -5.79 12.72
CA ALA A 634 27.72 -5.01 13.78
C ALA A 634 27.13 -5.35 15.16
N GLN A 635 25.81 -5.42 15.30
CA GLN A 635 25.17 -5.74 16.60
C GLN A 635 25.37 -7.21 17.03
N GLY A 636 25.54 -8.13 16.06
CA GLY A 636 25.68 -9.57 16.29
C GLY A 636 27.10 -10.11 16.22
N MET A 637 28.12 -9.27 16.00
CA MET A 637 29.48 -9.74 15.67
C MET A 637 30.16 -10.53 16.81
N HIS A 638 29.68 -10.39 18.05
CA HIS A 638 30.18 -11.10 19.22
C HIS A 638 29.34 -12.32 19.63
N SER A 639 28.16 -12.52 19.02
CA SER A 639 27.25 -13.62 19.35
C SER A 639 27.35 -14.81 18.37
N HIS A 640 28.06 -14.64 17.25
CA HIS A 640 28.29 -15.72 16.29
C HIS A 640 29.43 -16.64 16.71
N ILE A 641 29.09 -17.92 16.93
CA ILE A 641 30.05 -19.00 17.18
C ILE A 641 30.17 -19.81 15.89
N TYR A 642 31.37 -19.88 15.33
CA TYR A 642 31.65 -20.74 14.18
C TYR A 642 31.75 -22.20 14.64
N PRO A 643 31.03 -23.14 13.98
CA PRO A 643 31.04 -24.54 14.37
C PRO A 643 32.40 -25.24 14.10
N LEU A 644 33.26 -24.64 13.28
CA LEU A 644 34.61 -25.09 12.97
C LEU A 644 35.62 -23.99 13.30
N SER A 645 36.85 -24.39 13.64
CA SER A 645 37.96 -23.45 13.84
C SER A 645 38.30 -22.76 12.53
N LEU A 646 38.35 -21.43 12.55
CA LEU A 646 38.77 -20.62 11.41
C LEU A 646 40.25 -20.87 11.10
N THR A 647 40.60 -20.82 9.82
CA THR A 647 41.98 -20.72 9.35
C THR A 647 42.61 -19.39 9.78
N ASP A 648 43.94 -19.28 9.74
CA ASP A 648 44.63 -18.03 10.07
C ASP A 648 44.16 -16.85 9.20
N LEU A 649 43.92 -17.09 7.91
CA LEU A 649 43.43 -16.07 6.99
C LEU A 649 42.00 -15.65 7.32
N GLU A 650 41.12 -16.60 7.62
CA GLU A 650 39.74 -16.32 8.03
C GLU A 650 39.67 -15.59 9.38
N SER A 651 40.55 -15.94 10.32
CA SER A 651 40.64 -15.25 11.61
C SER A 651 41.12 -13.81 11.45
N GLN A 652 42.07 -13.56 10.53
CA GLN A 652 42.53 -12.20 10.21
C GLN A 652 41.42 -11.39 9.52
N ALA A 653 40.73 -11.98 8.54
CA ALA A 653 39.61 -11.35 7.86
C ALA A 653 38.46 -11.03 8.84
N GLN A 654 38.09 -11.97 9.70
CA GLN A 654 37.08 -11.76 10.73
C GLN A 654 37.47 -10.61 11.67
N SER A 655 38.71 -10.59 12.16
CA SER A 655 39.21 -9.52 13.03
C SER A 655 39.16 -8.16 12.34
N HIS A 656 39.44 -8.12 11.03
CA HIS A 656 39.36 -6.91 10.23
C HIS A 656 37.90 -6.43 10.09
N VAL A 657 36.98 -7.32 9.73
CA VAL A 657 35.54 -7.00 9.62
C VAL A 657 34.96 -6.54 10.96
N GLN A 658 35.28 -7.22 12.06
CA GLN A 658 34.82 -6.84 13.40
C GLN A 658 35.32 -5.46 13.81
N ARG A 659 36.60 -5.16 13.55
CA ARG A 659 37.17 -3.84 13.84
C ARG A 659 36.45 -2.75 13.07
N TYR A 660 36.17 -2.97 11.79
CA TYR A 660 35.44 -2.03 10.96
C TYR A 660 34.00 -1.85 11.44
N LEU A 661 33.24 -2.93 11.63
CA LEU A 661 31.84 -2.84 12.06
C LEU A 661 31.67 -2.20 13.44
N ALA A 662 32.67 -2.32 14.32
CA ALA A 662 32.67 -1.65 15.61
C ALA A 662 32.71 -0.11 15.52
N THR A 663 33.24 0.46 14.43
CA THR A 663 33.23 1.91 14.22
C THR A 663 31.84 2.44 13.87
N LEU A 664 30.91 1.55 13.48
CA LEU A 664 29.52 1.89 13.13
C LEU A 664 28.57 1.83 14.36
N LEU A 665 29.10 1.55 15.55
CA LEU A 665 28.35 1.48 16.79
C LEU A 665 28.69 2.65 17.70
N ASP A 666 27.68 3.16 18.42
CA ASP A 666 27.83 4.18 19.44
C ASP A 666 28.47 3.60 20.72
N SER A 667 28.74 4.47 21.69
CA SER A 667 29.30 4.09 22.99
C SER A 667 28.43 3.10 23.80
N ASN A 668 27.15 2.93 23.43
CA ASN A 668 26.22 1.99 24.06
C ASN A 668 26.12 0.67 23.29
N GLY A 669 26.89 0.48 22.22
CA GLY A 669 26.82 -0.69 21.33
C GLY A 669 25.58 -0.70 20.43
N LEU A 670 24.91 0.43 20.26
CA LEU A 670 23.78 0.61 19.35
C LEU A 670 24.25 1.18 18.02
N TRP A 671 23.48 0.95 16.96
CA TRP A 671 23.82 1.47 15.64
C TRP A 671 23.88 3.00 15.66
N ASP A 672 25.03 3.56 15.31
CA ASP A 672 25.21 5.01 15.31
C ASP A 672 24.46 5.62 14.12
N THR A 673 23.42 6.39 14.40
CA THR A 673 22.64 7.13 13.39
C THR A 673 23.29 8.46 12.99
N GLY A 674 24.43 8.81 13.61
CA GLY A 674 25.01 10.16 13.64
C GLY A 674 26.01 10.51 12.53
N GLU A 675 26.48 9.59 11.70
CA GLU A 675 27.43 9.93 10.64
C GLU A 675 27.02 9.48 9.21
N PRO A 676 27.28 10.29 8.17
CA PRO A 676 26.75 10.12 6.81
C PRO A 676 27.53 9.11 5.94
N TYR A 677 28.35 8.24 6.53
CA TYR A 677 29.29 7.39 5.77
C TYR A 677 28.58 6.34 4.91
N VAL A 678 27.43 5.83 5.36
CA VAL A 678 26.68 4.80 4.62
C VAL A 678 25.83 5.41 3.50
N SER A 679 25.38 6.67 3.63
CA SER A 679 24.55 7.31 2.61
C SER A 679 25.32 7.81 1.39
N HIS A 680 26.63 8.12 1.54
CA HIS A 680 27.43 8.66 0.44
C HIS A 680 28.13 7.60 -0.41
N ALA A 681 28.41 6.41 0.12
CA ALA A 681 29.05 5.33 -0.64
C ALA A 681 28.08 4.62 -1.60
N CYS A 682 26.79 4.52 -1.24
CA CYS A 682 25.78 3.81 -2.04
C CYS A 682 25.12 4.67 -3.15
N ALA A 683 25.44 5.97 -3.23
CA ALA A 683 24.78 6.88 -4.17
C ALA A 683 25.41 6.92 -5.58
N GLY A 684 26.46 6.14 -5.84
CA GLY A 684 27.17 6.18 -7.13
C GLY A 684 28.07 4.98 -7.45
N ALA A 685 27.82 3.81 -6.85
CA ALA A 685 28.42 2.55 -7.28
C ALA A 685 27.54 1.88 -8.34
#